data_AF-A0A835JHJ9-F1
#
_entry.id   AF-A0A835JHJ9-F1
#
_cell.length_a   1.000
_cell.length_b   1.000
_cell.length_c   1.000
_cell.angle_alpha   90.00
_cell.angle_beta   90.00
_cell.angle_gamma   90.00
#
_symmetry.space_group_name_H-M   'P 1'
#
loop_
_entity.id
_entity.type
_entity.pdbx_description
1 polymer ?
#
loop_
_entity_poly.entity_id
_entity_poly.type
_entity_poly.pdbx_seq_one_letter_code
_entity_poly.pdbx_strand_id
1 'polypeptide(L)'
;MSDSLAVSSSPAALRLRWDVFLSFRGEDTRGSFTKDLYSSLMEQDIRVFLDDSGMIQGDEIAPTLMEAIQDSASSIIILSPRYANSHWCLEEMEKICELRRLILPVFYQVDPSNVRRQKGPFEQDFENHSKRFGDKVVKWREAMTKIGGISGFVFDPSGKDHLIRRLVNRVLTELRTTPVGIATYTVGLDSRVEHLKKRFTDDKSNRIHGCGFRAETAITVLTVKCLVKIGSDNELWMHDQLRDMGRQIVINENHGDPGMRSRLWDRGDIMTVLKHKKGTRLVQGLILDCEKKNDVRAQESSALHCLIEKWKMLFQQRAEEGELILDTEALKSMVNLRLLQINHANVKGKFKNFPASLKWLQWKNCPLENLPSDYAPHELAVLDLSESGIQRVWGWTSTRVAESLMVMNLRRCYNLVASPDLSKCKSLEKLDLEGCIRLTKIHGSLGNVRTLLQLNLNNCRNLVEFPSDVSGLRLLQNLFLSSCLNLKELPQDIGSMNSLKELVIDETAISMLPQSLYRLTKLEKLSLNGCKLIKRLPERLGNLISLKVLSLNHSAVEELPGSVGSLSNLEKLSLMGCQSLTTIPESIRNLQSLMEFSINSSPIKELPTAIGSLPYLKALFAGGCHFLNKLPDSIGGLASISELQLDGTSISDLPEQIGGLKMIQKLHLRNCTSLRALPEAIGMILNLTTIDLFGCNITELPESFGKLENLEMLILDECKNLHKLPVSIGKLKSLCHLLMKRTAVTVLPKNFGNLSSLMKLEMQKNPLESLRTQDQSVVLPNSFTKLSLLEELNARAWRISGKIPDDFEKLSSLKKLDLGNNNFSSLPSSLCGLSLLQKLHLPHCQELVSLPPLPLSLEELDASNCFALETISDVSGLERLTLLNITNCEKVVDIPGIECLKFLKRLYMSCCKACSLTVKRRLSKVCLRNIRNLSMPGSKIPDWFSQESAVHFSERKNRKIKALIVCVVVSLDREIPEDLRYSPYVPDIKGIIVDQNIPIFSTSLYLLGIPKIHEDQIHICRYPNISPLVRKRDPVVIEGVQLKKSGVHLIFEDDDDYDGNEELLDESEQSVSKKLADFFNSYEEDNQTWCKIFKGINDQEVHQTSNVKKFGKLKLV
;
A
#
# COMPACT_ATOMS: atom_id res chain seq x y z
N MET A 1 41.32 13.71 -17.08
CA MET A 1 41.58 13.84 -15.64
C MET A 1 40.27 13.56 -14.92
N SER A 2 40.15 12.31 -14.52
CA SER A 2 39.07 11.68 -13.79
C SER A 2 39.20 11.99 -12.30
N ASP A 3 38.11 12.30 -11.61
CA ASP A 3 37.87 11.68 -10.31
C ASP A 3 36.37 11.63 -9.98
N SER A 4 35.94 10.39 -9.77
CA SER A 4 34.60 9.92 -9.48
C SER A 4 34.29 10.03 -7.99
N LEU A 5 33.19 10.69 -7.64
CA LEU A 5 32.59 10.62 -6.30
C LEU A 5 31.97 9.24 -6.09
N ALA A 6 32.74 8.36 -5.44
CA ALA A 6 32.26 7.08 -4.94
C ALA A 6 31.29 7.30 -3.78
N VAL A 7 30.06 6.84 -3.95
CA VAL A 7 29.07 6.68 -2.88
C VAL A 7 29.58 5.58 -1.94
N SER A 8 29.98 5.94 -0.71
CA SER A 8 30.33 4.94 0.30
C SER A 8 29.04 4.29 0.82
N SER A 9 28.88 3.00 0.54
CA SER A 9 27.90 2.14 1.20
C SER A 9 28.14 2.12 2.72
N SER A 10 27.15 2.55 3.51
CA SER A 10 27.18 2.39 4.97
C SER A 10 27.09 0.90 5.33
N PRO A 11 27.92 0.37 6.25
CA PRO A 11 27.85 -1.03 6.66
C PRO A 11 26.54 -1.32 7.40
N ALA A 12 25.98 -2.51 7.19
CA ALA A 12 24.88 -3.05 7.97
C ALA A 12 25.17 -3.01 9.49
N ALA A 13 24.15 -2.69 10.29
CA ALA A 13 24.27 -2.55 11.74
C ALA A 13 24.78 -3.84 12.40
N LEU A 14 26.03 -3.80 12.88
CA LEU A 14 26.69 -4.88 13.61
C LEU A 14 26.04 -5.08 14.98
N ARG A 15 25.67 -6.32 15.28
CA ARG A 15 25.32 -6.76 16.64
C ARG A 15 26.62 -6.86 17.44
N LEU A 16 26.80 -6.03 18.46
CA LEU A 16 28.00 -6.00 19.30
C LEU A 16 28.22 -7.37 19.98
N ARG A 17 29.46 -7.88 19.92
CA ARG A 17 29.85 -9.19 20.45
C ARG A 17 29.80 -9.23 21.98
N TRP A 18 30.11 -8.11 22.62
CA TRP A 18 30.22 -7.99 24.07
C TRP A 18 29.31 -6.88 24.62
N ASP A 19 28.81 -7.08 25.84
CA ASP A 19 27.99 -6.10 26.55
C ASP A 19 28.85 -5.14 27.37
N VAL A 20 29.96 -5.65 27.93
CA VAL A 20 30.92 -4.87 28.74
C VAL A 20 32.36 -5.22 28.36
N PHE A 21 33.19 -4.20 28.17
CA PHE A 21 34.65 -4.31 28.16
C PHE A 21 35.21 -3.91 29.53
N LEU A 22 36.08 -4.73 30.13
CA LEU A 22 36.78 -4.39 31.38
C LEU A 22 38.20 -3.91 31.08
N SER A 23 38.48 -2.63 31.37
CA SER A 23 39.85 -2.07 31.32
C SER A 23 40.41 -1.93 32.74
N PHE A 24 41.57 -2.52 33.00
CA PHE A 24 42.15 -2.57 34.35
C PHE A 24 43.65 -2.87 34.30
N ARG A 25 44.38 -2.54 35.38
CA ARG A 25 45.76 -3.00 35.58
C ARG A 25 45.75 -4.40 36.18
N GLY A 26 46.18 -5.38 35.40
CA GLY A 26 46.18 -6.80 35.78
C GLY A 26 46.88 -7.09 37.12
N GLU A 27 48.08 -6.55 37.31
CA GLU A 27 48.89 -6.74 38.53
C GLU A 27 48.22 -6.23 39.82
N ASP A 28 47.25 -5.32 39.72
CA ASP A 28 46.68 -4.64 40.87
C ASP A 28 45.34 -5.26 41.31
N THR A 29 44.51 -5.65 40.34
CA THR A 29 43.08 -5.95 40.58
C THR A 29 42.60 -7.27 39.99
N ARG A 30 43.40 -7.96 39.15
CA ARG A 30 42.98 -9.18 38.44
C ARG A 30 42.50 -10.28 39.38
N GLY A 31 43.30 -10.63 40.38
CA GLY A 31 42.99 -11.71 41.32
C GLY A 31 42.03 -11.33 42.45
N SER A 32 41.58 -10.07 42.50
CA SER A 32 40.79 -9.52 43.60
C SER A 32 39.47 -8.92 43.09
N PHE A 33 39.35 -7.60 43.05
CA PHE A 33 38.12 -6.90 42.70
C PHE A 33 37.62 -7.20 41.28
N THR A 34 38.52 -7.26 40.29
CA THR A 34 38.13 -7.47 38.88
C THR A 34 37.57 -8.86 38.65
N LYS A 35 38.14 -9.90 39.27
CA LYS A 35 37.62 -11.27 39.20
C LYS A 35 36.19 -11.36 39.75
N ASP A 36 35.95 -10.78 40.91
CA ASP A 36 34.63 -10.86 41.55
C ASP A 36 33.58 -10.06 40.79
N LEU A 37 33.96 -8.91 40.21
CA LEU A 37 33.11 -8.14 39.31
C LEU A 37 32.80 -8.92 38.03
N TYR A 38 33.80 -9.55 37.41
CA TYR A 38 33.63 -10.38 36.22
C TYR A 38 32.66 -11.55 36.49
N SER A 39 32.89 -12.32 37.57
CA SER A 39 31.99 -13.41 37.95
C SER A 39 30.56 -12.93 38.21
N SER A 40 30.38 -11.80 38.91
CA SER A 40 29.05 -11.25 39.19
C SER A 40 28.32 -10.75 37.94
N LEU A 41 29.04 -10.24 36.94
CA LEU A 41 28.46 -9.86 35.65
C LEU A 41 28.05 -11.10 34.85
N MET A 42 28.90 -12.14 34.82
CA MET A 42 28.62 -13.40 34.14
C MET A 42 27.44 -14.16 34.75
N GLU A 43 27.28 -14.15 36.07
CA GLU A 43 26.12 -14.74 36.77
C GLU A 43 24.78 -14.08 36.39
N GLN A 44 24.82 -12.87 35.82
CA GLN A 44 23.64 -12.17 35.32
C GLN A 44 23.48 -12.27 33.79
N ASP A 45 24.12 -13.25 33.15
CA ASP A 45 24.13 -13.48 31.69
C ASP A 45 24.63 -12.27 30.87
N ILE A 46 25.50 -11.43 31.44
CA ILE A 46 26.13 -10.30 30.73
C ILE A 46 27.39 -10.81 30.03
N ARG A 47 27.52 -10.58 28.71
CA ARG A 47 28.72 -10.97 27.94
C ARG A 47 29.86 -9.99 28.21
N VAL A 48 30.85 -10.40 28.97
CA VAL A 48 31.98 -9.54 29.35
C VAL A 48 33.25 -9.97 28.62
N PHE A 49 33.93 -9.01 27.98
CA PHE A 49 35.29 -9.24 27.49
C PHE A 49 36.30 -8.97 28.61
N LEU A 50 37.13 -9.98 28.89
CA LEU A 50 38.25 -9.94 29.81
C LEU A 50 39.46 -10.56 29.10
N ASP A 51 40.57 -9.82 29.05
CA ASP A 51 41.81 -10.10 28.32
C ASP A 51 42.19 -11.60 28.21
N ASP A 52 42.28 -12.36 29.31
CA ASP A 52 42.73 -13.76 29.27
C ASP A 52 41.65 -14.80 28.88
N SER A 53 40.37 -14.41 28.81
CA SER A 53 39.24 -15.34 28.59
C SER A 53 38.42 -15.08 27.32
N GLY A 54 38.64 -13.94 26.67
CA GLY A 54 37.98 -13.54 25.43
C GLY A 54 38.81 -13.70 24.15
N MET A 55 40.10 -14.09 24.26
CA MET A 55 41.04 -14.24 23.13
C MET A 55 41.26 -15.71 22.75
N ILE A 56 41.44 -16.02 21.46
CA ILE A 56 41.78 -17.38 21.00
C ILE A 56 43.30 -17.56 21.09
N GLN A 57 43.76 -18.74 21.52
CA GLN A 57 45.18 -19.03 21.70
C GLN A 57 45.92 -18.96 20.34
N GLY A 58 46.67 -17.88 20.10
CA GLY A 58 47.36 -17.60 18.83
C GLY A 58 47.09 -16.22 18.23
N ASP A 59 46.12 -15.46 18.75
CA ASP A 59 45.79 -14.11 18.26
C ASP A 59 46.86 -13.06 18.63
N GLU A 60 47.07 -12.07 17.76
CA GLU A 60 47.83 -10.86 18.12
C GLU A 60 47.04 -10.06 19.17
N ILE A 61 47.69 -9.76 20.30
CA ILE A 61 47.03 -9.17 21.47
C ILE A 61 46.47 -7.76 21.16
N ALA A 62 47.23 -6.93 20.44
CA ALA A 62 46.89 -5.52 20.23
C ALA A 62 45.67 -5.29 19.31
N PRO A 63 45.56 -5.93 18.12
CA PRO A 63 44.39 -5.75 17.24
C PRO A 63 43.10 -6.29 17.88
N THR A 64 43.18 -7.47 18.51
CA THR A 64 42.03 -8.16 19.13
C THR A 64 41.41 -7.35 20.26
N LEU A 65 42.25 -6.67 21.05
CA LEU A 65 41.80 -5.81 22.14
C LEU A 65 41.08 -4.54 21.63
N MET A 66 41.61 -3.92 20.57
CA MET A 66 40.99 -2.74 19.96
C MET A 66 39.67 -3.07 19.27
N GLU A 67 39.57 -4.24 18.62
CA GLU A 67 38.32 -4.79 18.11
C GLU A 67 37.32 -5.06 19.24
N ALA A 68 37.75 -5.68 20.34
CA ALA A 68 36.88 -5.94 21.48
C ALA A 68 36.31 -4.67 22.11
N ILE A 69 37.09 -3.58 22.19
CA ILE A 69 36.62 -2.26 22.63
C ILE A 69 35.56 -1.73 21.65
N GLN A 70 35.79 -1.83 20.35
CA GLN A 70 34.82 -1.44 19.31
C GLN A 70 33.56 -2.30 19.30
N ASP A 71 33.64 -3.55 19.74
CA ASP A 71 32.56 -4.53 19.78
C ASP A 71 31.86 -4.64 21.16
N SER A 72 32.13 -3.70 22.08
CA SER A 72 31.54 -3.69 23.43
C SER A 72 30.53 -2.56 23.67
N ALA A 73 29.32 -2.87 24.13
CA ALA A 73 28.27 -1.86 24.33
C ALA A 73 28.60 -0.81 25.41
N SER A 74 29.41 -1.18 26.40
CA SER A 74 29.88 -0.29 27.47
C SER A 74 31.28 -0.68 27.94
N SER A 75 31.94 0.21 28.69
CA SER A 75 33.26 -0.05 29.26
C SER A 75 33.30 0.33 30.74
N ILE A 76 33.81 -0.59 31.58
CA ILE A 76 34.13 -0.32 32.98
C ILE A 76 35.65 -0.16 33.09
N ILE A 77 36.09 0.98 33.61
CA ILE A 77 37.51 1.31 33.75
C ILE A 77 37.88 1.29 35.23
N ILE A 78 38.72 0.35 35.64
CA ILE A 78 39.15 0.18 37.04
C ILE A 78 40.50 0.86 37.21
N LEU A 79 40.47 2.08 37.74
CA LEU A 79 41.61 2.95 37.94
C LEU A 79 42.29 2.62 39.27
N SER A 80 43.44 1.97 39.21
CA SER A 80 44.31 1.68 40.36
C SER A 80 45.51 2.63 40.41
N PRO A 81 46.28 2.69 41.52
CA PRO A 81 47.43 3.59 41.62
C PRO A 81 48.47 3.40 40.52
N ARG A 82 48.66 2.18 40.01
CA ARG A 82 49.61 1.88 38.92
C ARG A 82 48.94 1.76 37.55
N TYR A 83 47.71 2.25 37.38
CA TYR A 83 47.02 2.13 36.08
C TYR A 83 47.77 2.86 34.96
N ALA A 84 48.28 4.07 35.22
CA ALA A 84 48.96 4.88 34.22
C ALA A 84 50.40 4.43 33.91
N ASN A 85 50.97 3.49 34.66
CA ASN A 85 52.29 2.94 34.38
C ASN A 85 52.32 2.06 33.13
N SER A 86 51.14 1.65 32.65
CA SER A 86 50.96 0.75 31.53
C SER A 86 50.47 1.52 30.32
N HIS A 87 51.33 1.62 29.30
CA HIS A 87 50.92 2.23 28.04
C HIS A 87 49.72 1.53 27.40
N TRP A 88 49.56 0.21 27.58
CA TRP A 88 48.39 -0.54 27.12
C TRP A 88 47.08 -0.05 27.75
N CYS A 89 47.05 0.11 29.08
CA CYS A 89 45.87 0.65 29.77
C CYS A 89 45.54 2.08 29.30
N LEU A 90 46.55 2.90 29.00
CA LEU A 90 46.36 4.26 28.49
C LEU A 90 45.85 4.27 27.04
N GLU A 91 46.31 3.37 26.17
CA GLU A 91 45.80 3.22 24.80
C GLU A 91 44.36 2.68 24.78
N GLU A 92 44.02 1.72 25.65
CA GLU A 92 42.64 1.26 25.84
C GLU A 92 41.73 2.43 26.25
N MET A 93 42.15 3.20 27.26
CA MET A 93 41.38 4.33 27.77
C MET A 93 41.17 5.41 26.69
N GLU A 94 42.21 5.72 25.92
CA GLU A 94 42.13 6.63 24.78
C GLU A 94 41.06 6.13 23.79
N LYS A 95 41.13 4.85 23.41
CA LYS A 95 40.17 4.26 22.46
C LYS A 95 38.74 4.25 22.99
N ILE A 96 38.55 3.89 24.26
CA ILE A 96 37.24 3.93 24.93
C ILE A 96 36.66 5.35 24.89
N CYS A 97 37.50 6.38 25.11
CA CYS A 97 37.08 7.77 25.08
C CYS A 97 36.64 8.27 23.70
N GLU A 98 37.16 7.68 22.61
CA GLU A 98 36.75 7.99 21.23
C GLU A 98 35.33 7.51 20.91
N LEU A 99 34.91 6.37 21.48
CA LEU A 99 33.72 5.64 21.03
C LEU A 99 32.35 6.19 21.48
N ARG A 100 32.29 7.29 22.26
CA ARG A 100 31.03 7.91 22.77
C ARG A 100 30.01 6.92 23.35
N ARG A 101 30.45 5.80 23.93
CA ARG A 101 29.61 4.79 24.61
C ARG A 101 29.57 5.02 26.12
N LEU A 102 28.78 4.23 26.84
CA LEU A 102 28.72 4.29 28.30
C LEU A 102 30.07 3.93 28.91
N ILE A 103 30.62 4.84 29.72
CA ILE A 103 31.86 4.64 30.46
C ILE A 103 31.56 4.72 31.96
N LEU A 104 31.96 3.68 32.70
CA LEU A 104 31.79 3.61 34.15
C LEU A 104 33.17 3.55 34.83
N PRO A 105 33.71 4.68 35.30
CA PRO A 105 34.96 4.68 36.04
C PRO A 105 34.77 4.14 37.45
N VAL A 106 35.67 3.26 37.87
CA VAL A 106 35.81 2.77 39.24
C VAL A 106 37.17 3.25 39.75
N PHE A 107 37.15 4.10 40.77
CA PHE A 107 38.34 4.65 41.41
C PHE A 107 38.78 3.70 42.52
N TYR A 108 39.66 2.76 42.18
CA TYR A 108 40.16 1.72 43.07
C TYR A 108 41.38 2.22 43.86
N GLN A 109 41.16 2.59 45.13
CA GLN A 109 42.21 3.12 46.02
C GLN A 109 42.95 4.36 45.47
N VAL A 110 42.27 5.13 44.61
CA VAL A 110 42.78 6.39 44.05
C VAL A 110 41.71 7.46 44.19
N ASP A 111 42.14 8.71 44.40
CA ASP A 111 41.23 9.84 44.44
C ASP A 111 40.85 10.27 43.00
N PRO A 112 39.56 10.49 42.67
CA PRO A 112 39.14 10.98 41.36
C PRO A 112 39.84 12.28 40.92
N SER A 113 40.18 13.16 41.86
CA SER A 113 40.90 14.40 41.58
C SER A 113 42.35 14.16 41.14
N ASN A 114 42.99 13.11 41.65
CA ASN A 114 44.32 12.67 41.22
C ASN A 114 44.28 12.12 39.79
N VAL A 115 43.24 11.38 39.42
CA VAL A 115 43.02 10.92 38.03
C VAL A 115 42.78 12.11 37.10
N ARG A 116 41.87 13.02 37.49
CA ARG A 116 41.48 14.18 36.66
C ARG A 116 42.62 15.19 36.44
N ARG A 117 43.49 15.37 37.43
CA ARG A 117 44.63 16.30 37.37
C ARG A 117 45.95 15.61 37.04
N GLN A 118 45.95 14.29 36.88
CA GLN A 118 47.12 13.42 36.74
C GLN A 118 48.21 13.71 37.79
N LYS A 119 47.78 13.81 39.06
CA LYS A 119 48.63 14.08 40.24
C LYS A 119 48.73 12.85 41.13
N GLY A 120 49.66 12.86 42.09
CA GLY A 120 49.86 11.76 43.02
C GLY A 120 50.49 10.56 42.30
N PRO A 121 49.89 9.35 42.34
CA PRO A 121 50.56 8.15 41.82
C PRO A 121 50.78 8.17 40.31
N PHE A 122 50.06 9.03 39.56
CA PHE A 122 50.15 9.10 38.09
C PHE A 122 51.18 10.11 37.57
N GLU A 123 51.71 10.99 38.42
CA GLU A 123 52.59 12.08 37.98
C GLU A 123 53.90 11.53 37.40
N GLN A 124 54.54 10.62 38.14
CA GLN A 124 55.77 9.96 37.71
C GLN A 124 55.57 9.04 36.50
N ASP A 125 54.41 8.38 36.42
CA ASP A 125 54.06 7.49 35.29
C ASP A 125 54.00 8.28 33.98
N PHE A 126 53.32 9.42 33.96
CA PHE A 126 53.25 10.25 32.76
C PHE A 126 54.58 10.94 32.43
N GLU A 127 55.40 11.31 33.43
CA GLU A 127 56.77 11.78 33.16
C GLU A 127 57.61 10.71 32.46
N ASN A 128 57.49 9.45 32.91
CA ASN A 128 58.19 8.32 32.30
C ASN A 128 57.70 8.06 30.87
N HIS A 129 56.38 8.13 30.64
CA HIS A 129 55.80 7.99 29.30
C HIS A 129 56.17 9.15 28.36
N SER A 130 56.25 10.39 28.86
CA SER A 130 56.68 11.55 28.07
C SER A 130 58.07 11.38 27.46
N LYS A 131 58.98 10.66 28.14
CA LYS A 131 60.32 10.36 27.63
C LYS A 131 60.32 9.35 26.47
N ARG A 132 59.27 8.53 26.32
CA ARG A 132 59.26 7.36 25.43
C ARG A 132 58.23 7.43 24.30
N PHE A 133 57.11 8.12 24.49
CA PHE A 133 55.96 8.05 23.57
C PHE A 133 55.54 9.40 22.96
N GLY A 134 56.24 10.50 23.28
CA GLY A 134 56.08 11.80 22.64
C GLY A 134 54.62 12.27 22.59
N ASP A 135 54.12 12.54 21.38
CA ASP A 135 52.80 13.13 21.11
C ASP A 135 51.61 12.28 21.60
N LYS A 136 51.76 10.94 21.72
CA LYS A 136 50.70 10.06 22.24
C LYS A 136 50.33 10.41 23.69
N VAL A 137 51.29 10.91 24.47
CA VAL A 137 51.08 11.23 25.88
C VAL A 137 50.08 12.37 26.07
N VAL A 138 49.98 13.28 25.10
CA VAL A 138 48.98 14.36 25.11
C VAL A 138 47.57 13.77 25.08
N LYS A 139 47.32 12.83 24.16
CA LYS A 139 46.03 12.14 24.04
C LYS A 139 45.68 11.31 25.27
N TRP A 140 46.66 10.64 25.87
CA TRP A 140 46.45 9.89 27.12
C TRP A 140 46.11 10.81 28.30
N ARG A 141 46.75 11.98 28.41
CA ARG A 141 46.41 12.98 29.43
C ARG A 141 45.01 13.54 29.23
N GLU A 142 44.60 13.79 27.98
CA GLU A 142 43.24 14.23 27.65
C GLU A 142 42.19 13.17 28.01
N ALA A 143 42.43 11.91 27.63
CA ALA A 143 41.56 10.79 27.97
C ALA A 143 41.42 10.61 29.49
N MET A 144 42.53 10.64 30.23
CA MET A 144 42.51 10.48 31.69
C MET A 144 41.86 11.68 32.40
N THR A 145 42.02 12.90 31.87
CA THR A 145 41.30 14.09 32.35
C THR A 145 39.79 13.94 32.15
N LYS A 146 39.38 13.44 30.98
CA LYS A 146 37.97 13.18 30.65
C LYS A 146 37.37 12.13 31.59
N ILE A 147 38.04 10.98 31.77
CA ILE A 147 37.58 9.90 32.66
C ILE A 147 37.51 10.37 34.12
N GLY A 148 38.51 11.09 34.61
CA GLY A 148 38.48 11.66 35.95
C GLY A 148 37.41 12.75 36.15
N GLY A 149 36.86 13.30 35.07
CA GLY A 149 35.73 14.22 35.08
C GLY A 149 34.36 13.55 35.11
N ILE A 150 34.28 12.22 34.87
CA ILE A 150 33.03 11.46 34.89
C ILE A 150 32.73 11.06 36.34
N SER A 151 31.47 11.21 36.75
CA SER A 151 30.98 10.71 38.05
C SER A 151 31.07 9.18 38.09
N GLY A 152 32.13 8.67 38.71
CA GLY A 152 32.38 7.24 38.87
C GLY A 152 32.10 6.71 40.27
N PHE A 153 32.54 5.49 40.52
CA PHE A 153 32.36 4.80 41.79
C PHE A 153 33.68 4.73 42.55
N VAL A 154 33.70 5.17 43.80
CA VAL A 154 34.89 5.07 44.67
C VAL A 154 34.88 3.73 45.37
N PHE A 155 36.01 3.02 45.32
CA PHE A 155 36.17 1.73 45.99
C PHE A 155 36.33 1.90 47.50
N ASP A 156 35.50 1.19 48.26
CA ASP A 156 35.59 1.07 49.72
C ASP A 156 35.77 -0.42 50.08
N PRO A 157 36.84 -0.81 50.80
CA PRO A 157 37.07 -2.19 51.23
C PRO A 157 35.90 -2.80 52.02
N SER A 158 35.17 -2.00 52.81
CA SER A 158 34.05 -2.47 53.64
C SER A 158 32.75 -2.67 52.87
N GLY A 159 32.64 -2.08 51.67
CA GLY A 159 31.44 -2.06 50.84
C GLY A 159 31.59 -2.73 49.47
N LYS A 160 32.61 -3.58 49.29
CA LYS A 160 32.97 -4.21 48.01
C LYS A 160 31.79 -4.87 47.29
N ASP A 161 31.04 -5.73 47.97
CA ASP A 161 29.92 -6.47 47.35
C ASP A 161 28.77 -5.54 46.98
N HIS A 162 28.54 -4.50 47.78
CA HIS A 162 27.54 -3.48 47.50
C HIS A 162 27.93 -2.65 46.28
N LEU A 163 29.20 -2.30 46.13
CA LEU A 163 29.73 -1.64 44.95
C LEU A 163 29.58 -2.49 43.69
N ILE A 164 29.94 -3.78 43.75
CA ILE A 164 29.77 -4.72 42.63
C ILE A 164 28.30 -4.82 42.23
N ARG A 165 27.37 -4.99 43.19
CA ARG A 165 25.92 -5.00 42.91
C ARG A 165 25.44 -3.70 42.26
N ARG A 166 25.94 -2.54 42.70
CA ARG A 166 25.61 -1.24 42.08
C ARG A 166 26.13 -1.13 40.65
N LEU A 167 27.35 -1.60 40.38
CA LEU A 167 27.93 -1.64 39.04
C LEU A 167 27.13 -2.56 38.11
N VAL A 168 26.85 -3.79 38.54
CA VAL A 168 26.04 -4.77 37.79
C VAL A 168 24.63 -4.21 37.53
N ASN A 169 23.96 -3.65 38.54
CA ASN A 169 22.64 -3.04 38.34
C ASN A 169 22.68 -1.83 37.42
N ARG A 170 23.74 -1.01 37.46
CA ARG A 170 23.91 0.12 36.54
C ARG A 170 24.06 -0.36 35.10
N VAL A 171 24.90 -1.37 34.87
CA VAL A 171 25.07 -2.02 33.55
C VAL A 171 23.74 -2.64 33.09
N LEU A 172 23.04 -3.39 33.94
CA LEU A 172 21.74 -3.97 33.61
C LEU A 172 20.68 -2.92 33.30
N THR A 173 20.65 -1.83 34.05
CA THR A 173 19.72 -0.71 33.80
C THR A 173 20.01 -0.11 32.43
N GLU A 174 21.28 0.14 32.13
CA GLU A 174 21.69 0.71 30.86
C GLU A 174 21.43 -0.26 29.70
N LEU A 175 21.78 -1.55 29.80
CA LEU A 175 21.42 -2.58 28.80
C LEU A 175 19.91 -2.75 28.61
N ARG A 176 19.09 -2.49 29.64
CA ARG A 176 17.62 -2.45 29.54
C ARG A 176 17.11 -1.20 28.83
N THR A 177 17.83 -0.08 28.93
CA THR A 177 17.48 1.21 28.31
C THR A 177 18.19 1.47 26.98
N THR A 178 19.21 0.70 26.59
CA THR A 178 19.93 0.85 25.32
C THR A 178 19.00 0.46 24.17
N PRO A 179 18.62 1.39 23.28
CA PRO A 179 17.91 1.06 22.06
C PRO A 179 18.84 0.23 21.18
N VAL A 180 18.38 -0.92 20.67
CA VAL A 180 19.00 -1.51 19.48
C VAL A 180 18.77 -0.48 18.38
N GLY A 181 19.85 0.12 17.86
CA GLY A 181 19.80 1.30 17.00
C GLY A 181 18.81 1.15 15.84
N ILE A 182 17.66 1.78 15.97
CA ILE A 182 16.77 2.12 14.85
C ILE A 182 17.27 3.47 14.33
N ALA A 183 17.30 3.64 13.01
CA ALA A 183 17.86 4.79 12.30
C ALA A 183 17.58 6.15 12.97
N THR A 184 18.56 7.05 12.85
CA THR A 184 18.66 8.40 13.47
C THR A 184 17.53 9.38 13.14
N TYR A 185 16.55 8.99 12.33
CA TYR A 185 15.32 9.76 12.12
C TYR A 185 14.09 8.84 12.20
N THR A 186 13.61 8.58 13.41
CA THR A 186 12.27 8.03 13.63
C THR A 186 11.34 9.11 14.17
N VAL A 187 10.83 9.94 13.27
CA VAL A 187 9.75 10.87 13.58
C VAL A 187 8.46 10.07 13.83
N GLY A 188 7.85 10.23 15.01
CA GLY A 188 6.50 9.76 15.30
C GLY A 188 6.36 8.39 16.00
N LEU A 189 7.46 7.74 16.42
CA LEU A 189 7.37 6.50 17.20
C LEU A 189 6.82 6.75 18.61
N ASP A 190 7.18 7.83 19.29
CA ASP A 190 6.67 8.13 20.63
C ASP A 190 5.16 8.32 20.62
N SER A 191 4.62 9.07 19.64
CA SER A 191 3.17 9.22 19.47
C SER A 191 2.46 7.88 19.20
N ARG A 192 3.11 6.97 18.44
CA ARG A 192 2.58 5.63 18.15
C ARG A 192 2.68 4.71 19.35
N VAL A 193 3.71 4.84 20.19
CA VAL A 193 3.88 4.09 21.45
C VAL A 193 2.92 4.61 22.51
N GLU A 194 2.67 5.91 22.60
CA GLU A 194 1.63 6.51 23.44
C GLU A 194 0.23 6.08 22.98
N HIS A 195 -0.02 6.07 21.67
CA HIS A 195 -1.26 5.58 21.06
C HIS A 195 -1.43 4.07 21.26
N LEU A 196 -0.34 3.30 21.21
CA LEU A 196 -0.34 1.86 21.51
C LEU A 196 -0.50 1.58 23.01
N LYS A 197 0.08 2.38 23.91
CA LYS A 197 -0.16 2.31 25.38
C LYS A 197 -1.62 2.60 25.72
N LYS A 198 -2.23 3.60 25.06
CA LYS A 198 -3.68 3.87 25.14
C LYS A 198 -4.54 2.75 24.57
N ARG A 199 -4.11 2.07 23.49
CA ARG A 199 -4.80 0.88 22.97
C ARG A 199 -4.55 -0.40 23.79
N PHE A 200 -3.43 -0.49 24.51
CA PHE A 200 -3.06 -1.66 25.33
C PHE A 200 -3.82 -1.75 26.64
N THR A 201 -4.31 -0.62 27.15
CA THR A 201 -5.20 -0.56 28.32
C THR A 201 -6.61 -1.09 28.02
N ASP A 202 -6.99 -1.31 26.75
CA ASP A 202 -8.39 -1.56 26.34
C ASP A 202 -8.70 -2.88 25.60
N ASP A 203 -7.81 -3.90 25.52
CA ASP A 203 -8.28 -5.20 24.97
C ASP A 203 -7.47 -6.47 25.32
N LYS A 204 -6.14 -6.43 25.28
CA LYS A 204 -5.31 -7.66 25.41
C LYS A 204 -4.70 -7.92 26.79
N SER A 205 -4.53 -6.88 27.60
CA SER A 205 -4.09 -7.03 28.99
C SER A 205 -5.03 -7.96 29.76
N ASN A 206 -6.34 -7.73 29.65
CA ASN A 206 -7.37 -8.48 30.38
C ASN A 206 -7.51 -9.95 29.91
N ARG A 207 -7.34 -10.21 28.60
CA ARG A 207 -7.36 -11.58 28.03
C ARG A 207 -6.25 -12.49 28.58
N ILE A 208 -5.10 -11.91 28.94
CA ILE A 208 -3.93 -12.67 29.43
C ILE A 208 -3.81 -12.58 30.96
N HIS A 209 -4.34 -11.52 31.57
CA HIS A 209 -4.53 -11.40 33.02
C HIS A 209 -5.42 -12.53 33.56
N GLY A 210 -6.46 -12.92 32.81
CA GLY A 210 -7.31 -14.08 33.13
C GLY A 210 -6.58 -15.43 33.21
N CYS A 211 -5.43 -15.56 32.54
CA CYS A 211 -4.59 -16.77 32.63
C CYS A 211 -3.65 -16.76 33.86
N GLY A 212 -3.57 -15.66 34.62
CA GLY A 212 -2.72 -15.51 35.81
C GLY A 212 -1.28 -15.08 35.53
N PHE A 213 -1.00 -14.51 34.35
CA PHE A 213 0.33 -14.00 33.99
C PHE A 213 0.35 -12.47 33.95
N ARG A 214 1.40 -11.82 34.50
CA ARG A 214 1.66 -10.37 34.36
C ARG A 214 2.14 -10.03 32.94
N ALA A 215 1.33 -10.35 31.94
CA ALA A 215 1.68 -10.21 30.53
C ALA A 215 1.70 -8.76 30.05
N GLU A 216 1.07 -7.83 30.77
CA GLU A 216 1.09 -6.41 30.43
C GLU A 216 2.52 -5.86 30.37
N THR A 217 3.36 -6.20 31.36
CA THR A 217 4.78 -5.80 31.37
C THR A 217 5.56 -6.49 30.27
N ALA A 218 5.37 -7.80 30.06
CA ALA A 218 6.11 -8.56 29.06
C ALA A 218 5.76 -8.14 27.62
N ILE A 219 4.48 -7.94 27.32
CA ILE A 219 4.04 -7.54 25.98
C ILE A 219 4.36 -6.06 25.72
N THR A 220 4.26 -5.19 26.72
CA THR A 220 4.75 -3.80 26.57
C THR A 220 6.23 -3.79 26.21
N VAL A 221 7.04 -4.63 26.87
CA VAL A 221 8.47 -4.80 26.54
C VAL A 221 8.65 -5.35 25.13
N LEU A 222 7.87 -6.36 24.71
CA LEU A 222 7.94 -6.94 23.37
C LEU A 222 7.49 -5.96 22.26
N THR A 223 6.48 -5.14 22.52
CA THR A 223 6.00 -4.10 21.59
C THR A 223 6.98 -2.94 21.51
N VAL A 224 7.57 -2.49 22.62
CA VAL A 224 8.67 -1.51 22.62
C VAL A 224 9.87 -2.04 21.84
N LYS A 225 10.12 -3.35 21.88
CA LYS A 225 11.16 -4.02 21.08
C LYS A 225 10.75 -4.34 19.64
N CYS A 226 9.57 -3.90 19.17
CA CYS A 226 8.99 -4.22 17.85
C CYS A 226 8.90 -5.72 17.51
N LEU A 227 9.02 -6.58 18.52
CA LEU A 227 8.94 -8.03 18.41
C LEU A 227 7.49 -8.50 18.24
N VAL A 228 6.55 -7.65 18.63
CA VAL A 228 5.11 -7.83 18.50
C VAL A 228 4.46 -6.51 18.08
N LYS A 229 3.68 -6.51 17.00
CA LYS A 229 2.89 -5.39 16.48
C LYS A 229 1.40 -5.65 16.71
N ILE A 230 0.60 -4.59 16.84
CA ILE A 230 -0.86 -4.72 16.82
C ILE A 230 -1.40 -4.13 15.52
N GLY A 231 -2.16 -4.94 14.76
CA GLY A 231 -2.79 -4.52 13.52
C GLY A 231 -3.96 -3.54 13.73
N SER A 232 -4.53 -3.04 12.63
CA SER A 232 -5.72 -2.17 12.64
C SER A 232 -6.93 -2.80 13.34
N ASP A 233 -7.00 -4.13 13.34
CA ASP A 233 -8.15 -4.91 13.80
C ASP A 233 -7.93 -5.47 15.22
N ASN A 234 -7.02 -4.87 15.99
CA ASN A 234 -6.59 -5.37 17.29
C ASN A 234 -5.97 -6.79 17.24
N GLU A 235 -5.45 -7.28 16.11
CA GLU A 235 -4.72 -8.56 16.05
C GLU A 235 -3.28 -8.44 16.58
N LEU A 236 -2.79 -9.46 17.30
CA LEU A 236 -1.42 -9.48 17.85
C LEU A 236 -0.49 -10.16 16.83
N TRP A 237 0.31 -9.38 16.12
CA TRP A 237 1.26 -9.87 15.14
C TRP A 237 2.62 -10.06 15.80
N MET A 238 3.16 -11.27 15.82
CA MET A 238 4.50 -11.58 16.33
C MET A 238 5.41 -11.90 15.16
N HIS A 239 6.67 -11.46 15.23
CA HIS A 239 7.66 -11.80 14.21
C HIS A 239 7.84 -13.33 14.10
N ASP A 240 7.88 -13.86 12.87
CA ASP A 240 7.90 -15.31 12.60
C ASP A 240 9.06 -16.02 13.32
N GLN A 241 10.24 -15.42 13.36
CA GLN A 241 11.40 -16.00 14.06
C GLN A 241 11.18 -16.17 15.57
N LEU A 242 10.44 -15.27 16.23
CA LEU A 242 10.14 -15.42 17.66
C LEU A 242 9.10 -16.49 17.92
N ARG A 243 8.09 -16.54 17.06
CA ARG A 243 7.09 -17.61 17.06
C ARG A 243 7.80 -18.96 16.90
N ASP A 244 8.70 -19.07 15.94
CA ASP A 244 9.35 -20.33 15.60
C ASP A 244 10.40 -20.73 16.67
N MET A 245 11.10 -19.75 17.26
CA MET A 245 11.94 -19.99 18.45
C MET A 245 11.11 -20.51 19.64
N GLY A 246 9.98 -19.88 19.94
CA GLY A 246 9.08 -20.31 21.01
C GLY A 246 8.52 -21.72 20.77
N ARG A 247 8.19 -22.04 19.51
CA ARG A 247 7.80 -23.40 19.09
C ARG A 247 8.94 -24.40 19.28
N GLN A 248 10.16 -24.04 18.91
CA GLN A 248 11.32 -24.92 19.06
C GLN A 248 11.62 -25.24 20.52
N ILE A 249 11.49 -24.27 21.43
CA ILE A 249 11.64 -24.49 22.88
C ILE A 249 10.68 -25.60 23.35
N VAL A 250 9.42 -25.55 22.92
CA VAL A 250 8.42 -26.57 23.29
C VAL A 250 8.68 -27.92 22.62
N ILE A 251 9.17 -27.93 21.37
CA ILE A 251 9.58 -29.18 20.69
C ILE A 251 10.73 -29.85 21.45
N ASN A 252 11.68 -29.07 21.97
CA ASN A 252 12.83 -29.56 22.74
C ASN A 252 12.45 -30.11 24.12
N GLU A 253 11.24 -29.84 24.64
CA GLU A 253 10.77 -30.47 25.88
C GLU A 253 10.65 -32.00 25.72
N ASN A 254 10.22 -32.47 24.55
CA ASN A 254 10.22 -33.89 24.21
C ASN A 254 10.06 -34.11 22.69
N HIS A 255 11.11 -34.55 22.01
CA HIS A 255 11.05 -34.80 20.56
C HIS A 255 10.19 -36.02 20.18
N GLY A 256 10.12 -37.06 21.03
CA GLY A 256 9.55 -38.36 20.68
C GLY A 256 8.07 -38.53 20.99
N ASP A 257 7.53 -37.84 22.01
CA ASP A 257 6.11 -37.92 22.37
C ASP A 257 5.50 -36.53 22.55
N PRO A 258 4.65 -36.09 21.60
CA PRO A 258 3.95 -34.81 21.72
C PRO A 258 3.08 -34.72 22.99
N GLY A 259 2.57 -35.84 23.52
CA GLY A 259 1.76 -35.86 24.75
C GLY A 259 2.51 -35.43 26.02
N MET A 260 3.85 -35.38 25.95
CA MET A 260 4.73 -34.94 27.02
C MET A 260 5.16 -33.46 26.90
N ARG A 261 4.70 -32.74 25.86
CA ARG A 261 5.01 -31.32 25.65
C ARG A 261 3.98 -30.41 26.35
N SER A 262 4.41 -29.21 26.70
CA SER A 262 3.60 -28.20 27.39
C SER A 262 2.55 -27.55 26.50
N ARG A 263 2.80 -27.46 25.19
CA ARG A 263 1.89 -26.84 24.21
C ARG A 263 1.83 -27.66 22.94
N LEU A 264 0.64 -27.73 22.36
CA LEU A 264 0.36 -28.42 21.10
C LEU A 264 -0.34 -27.47 20.14
N TRP A 265 0.22 -27.33 18.92
CA TRP A 265 -0.35 -26.51 17.84
C TRP A 265 -0.30 -27.20 16.46
N ASP A 266 0.50 -28.26 16.31
CA ASP A 266 0.56 -29.05 15.08
C ASP A 266 -0.61 -30.04 15.03
N ARG A 267 -1.35 -30.05 13.91
CA ARG A 267 -2.55 -30.88 13.77
C ARG A 267 -2.22 -32.38 13.83
N GLY A 268 -1.12 -32.83 13.24
CA GLY A 268 -0.72 -34.24 13.25
C GLY A 268 -0.40 -34.73 14.66
N ASP A 269 0.38 -33.94 15.39
CA ASP A 269 0.73 -34.22 16.79
C ASP A 269 -0.51 -34.25 17.68
N ILE A 270 -1.38 -33.23 17.56
CA ILE A 270 -2.62 -33.15 18.34
C ILE A 270 -3.51 -34.36 18.05
N MET A 271 -3.71 -34.70 16.78
CA MET A 271 -4.55 -35.84 16.43
C MET A 271 -3.98 -37.17 16.94
N THR A 272 -2.65 -37.32 16.94
CA THR A 272 -1.99 -38.49 17.51
C THR A 272 -2.23 -38.58 19.01
N VAL A 273 -2.08 -37.46 19.72
CA VAL A 273 -2.31 -37.37 21.17
C VAL A 273 -3.76 -37.63 21.54
N LEU A 274 -4.72 -37.04 20.81
CA LEU A 274 -6.15 -37.18 21.09
C LEU A 274 -6.69 -38.57 20.72
N LYS A 275 -6.38 -39.11 19.51
CA LYS A 275 -6.87 -40.42 19.07
C LYS A 275 -6.39 -41.55 19.98
N HIS A 276 -5.14 -41.50 20.44
CA HIS A 276 -4.54 -42.52 21.29
C HIS A 276 -4.61 -42.19 22.78
N LYS A 277 -5.30 -41.11 23.18
CA LYS A 277 -5.45 -40.67 24.58
C LYS A 277 -4.10 -40.54 25.33
N LYS A 278 -3.05 -40.09 24.63
CA LYS A 278 -1.68 -39.91 25.16
C LYS A 278 -1.46 -38.59 25.89
N GLY A 279 -2.50 -37.75 26.01
CA GLY A 279 -2.41 -36.50 26.74
C GLY A 279 -1.96 -36.72 28.17
N THR A 280 -1.05 -35.89 28.68
CA THR A 280 -0.60 -35.97 30.07
C THR A 280 -0.83 -34.66 30.80
N ARG A 281 -0.58 -34.67 32.12
CA ARG A 281 -0.60 -33.47 32.98
C ARG A 281 0.41 -32.40 32.57
N LEU A 282 1.35 -32.69 31.66
CA LEU A 282 2.32 -31.70 31.16
C LEU A 282 1.69 -30.75 30.14
N VAL A 283 0.68 -31.22 29.40
CA VAL A 283 -0.02 -30.41 28.38
C VAL A 283 -0.80 -29.29 29.07
N GLN A 284 -0.42 -28.05 28.79
CA GLN A 284 -1.02 -26.83 29.34
C GLN A 284 -1.77 -26.01 28.30
N GLY A 285 -1.46 -26.17 27.01
CA GLY A 285 -2.15 -25.49 25.91
C GLY A 285 -2.35 -26.40 24.70
N LEU A 286 -3.55 -26.37 24.12
CA LEU A 286 -3.89 -27.11 22.91
C LEU A 286 -4.64 -26.20 21.94
N ILE A 287 -4.12 -26.08 20.71
CA ILE A 287 -4.69 -25.28 19.63
C ILE A 287 -4.94 -26.14 18.40
N LEU A 288 -6.21 -26.45 18.15
CA LEU A 288 -6.68 -27.24 17.03
C LEU A 288 -7.69 -26.42 16.22
N ASP A 289 -7.44 -26.29 14.91
CA ASP A 289 -8.39 -25.72 13.96
C ASP A 289 -8.80 -26.79 12.94
N CYS A 290 -10.11 -27.03 12.84
CA CYS A 290 -10.70 -28.08 12.00
C CYS A 290 -11.31 -27.56 10.69
N GLU A 291 -11.06 -26.29 10.32
CA GLU A 291 -11.61 -25.69 9.11
C GLU A 291 -11.27 -26.52 7.84
N LYS A 292 -12.29 -26.77 7.01
CA LYS A 292 -12.08 -27.30 5.65
C LYS A 292 -11.48 -26.17 4.82
N LYS A 293 -10.21 -26.29 4.42
CA LYS A 293 -9.57 -25.30 3.54
C LYS A 293 -10.33 -25.23 2.20
N ASN A 294 -11.19 -24.23 2.06
CA ASN A 294 -11.43 -23.58 0.78
C ASN A 294 -10.40 -22.46 0.68
N ASP A 295 -9.41 -22.65 -0.18
CA ASP A 295 -8.33 -21.71 -0.49
C ASP A 295 -8.89 -20.33 -0.87
N VAL A 296 -8.53 -19.26 -0.13
CA VAL A 296 -8.05 -17.97 -0.67
C VAL A 296 -7.32 -17.21 0.45
N ARG A 297 -6.15 -16.63 0.09
CA ARG A 297 -5.33 -15.60 0.77
C ARG A 297 -4.06 -16.12 1.48
N ALA A 298 -3.09 -16.55 0.67
CA ALA A 298 -1.69 -16.36 1.00
C ALA A 298 -1.23 -15.03 0.39
N GLN A 299 -1.11 -13.99 1.21
CA GLN A 299 -0.28 -12.83 0.88
C GLN A 299 1.15 -13.12 1.32
N GLU A 300 2.05 -13.05 0.33
CA GLU A 300 3.48 -12.77 0.41
C GLU A 300 4.28 -13.34 1.61
N SER A 301 4.83 -14.53 1.42
CA SER A 301 6.16 -14.88 1.98
C SER A 301 6.90 -15.81 1.02
N SER A 302 8.23 -15.79 1.12
CA SER A 302 9.21 -16.24 0.13
C SER A 302 8.99 -17.65 -0.45
N ALA A 303 9.36 -17.82 -1.72
CA ALA A 303 9.19 -19.03 -2.52
C ALA A 303 9.75 -20.32 -1.88
N LEU A 304 10.71 -20.20 -0.96
CA LEU A 304 11.31 -21.33 -0.24
C LEU A 304 10.38 -21.89 0.86
N HIS A 305 9.56 -21.05 1.52
CA HIS A 305 8.58 -21.50 2.50
C HIS A 305 7.36 -22.16 1.82
N CYS A 306 6.95 -21.65 0.65
CA CYS A 306 5.93 -22.26 -0.20
C CYS A 306 6.35 -23.66 -0.70
N LEU A 307 7.63 -23.86 -1.02
CA LEU A 307 8.17 -25.16 -1.42
C LEU A 307 8.24 -26.15 -0.25
N ILE A 308 8.64 -25.72 0.95
CA ILE A 308 8.65 -26.57 2.15
C ILE A 308 7.23 -26.98 2.55
N GLU A 309 6.25 -26.07 2.45
CA GLU A 309 4.83 -26.39 2.69
C GLU A 309 4.26 -27.29 1.59
N LYS A 310 4.59 -27.08 0.31
CA LYS A 310 4.24 -28.00 -0.80
C LYS A 310 4.86 -29.39 -0.61
N TRP A 311 6.09 -29.49 -0.11
CA TRP A 311 6.75 -30.77 0.17
C TRP A 311 6.14 -31.50 1.38
N LYS A 312 5.66 -30.78 2.39
CA LYS A 312 4.86 -31.36 3.48
C LYS A 312 3.48 -31.83 3.02
N MET A 313 2.86 -31.13 2.06
CA MET A 313 1.57 -31.56 1.49
C MET A 313 1.66 -32.87 0.69
N LEU A 314 2.79 -33.14 0.04
CA LEU A 314 2.97 -34.35 -0.77
C LEU A 314 3.12 -35.65 0.04
N PHE A 315 3.40 -35.58 1.35
CA PHE A 315 3.54 -36.77 2.22
C PHE A 315 2.37 -37.01 3.18
N GLN A 316 1.28 -36.24 3.10
CA GLN A 316 0.14 -36.38 4.01
C GLN A 316 -1.22 -36.50 3.31
N GLN A 317 -1.23 -37.17 2.15
CA GLN A 317 -2.45 -37.72 1.56
C GLN A 317 -2.38 -39.25 1.54
N ARG A 318 -2.67 -39.85 2.69
CA ARG A 318 -3.30 -41.17 2.86
C ARG A 318 -3.74 -41.31 4.32
N ALA A 319 -4.93 -40.81 4.64
CA ALA A 319 -5.77 -41.31 5.75
C ALA A 319 -7.12 -40.58 5.77
N GLU A 320 -8.14 -41.29 5.30
CA GLU A 320 -9.56 -41.24 5.70
C GLU A 320 -10.22 -39.87 5.93
N GLU A 321 -10.98 -39.47 4.91
CA GLU A 321 -12.06 -38.48 4.97
C GLU A 321 -13.19 -38.98 5.89
N GLY A 322 -13.05 -38.72 7.18
CA GLY A 322 -14.11 -38.84 8.18
C GLY A 322 -14.31 -37.52 8.90
N GLU A 323 -15.56 -37.16 9.20
CA GLU A 323 -15.91 -36.01 10.03
C GLU A 323 -15.14 -36.10 11.36
N LEU A 324 -14.33 -35.08 11.67
CA LEU A 324 -13.36 -35.16 12.78
C LEU A 324 -14.09 -34.96 14.12
N ILE A 325 -14.39 -36.07 14.81
CA ILE A 325 -15.05 -36.06 16.12
C ILE A 325 -13.99 -36.18 17.23
N LEU A 326 -13.94 -35.17 18.11
CA LEU A 326 -13.08 -35.13 19.29
C LEU A 326 -13.81 -35.79 20.49
N ASP A 327 -13.26 -36.89 21.00
CA ASP A 327 -13.75 -37.55 22.22
C ASP A 327 -13.22 -36.83 23.47
N THR A 328 -14.13 -36.28 24.28
CA THR A 328 -13.81 -35.60 25.55
C THR A 328 -13.02 -36.47 26.54
N GLU A 329 -13.10 -37.80 26.48
CA GLU A 329 -12.28 -38.67 27.35
C GLU A 329 -10.77 -38.49 27.11
N ALA A 330 -10.36 -38.04 25.92
CA ALA A 330 -8.95 -37.77 25.61
C ALA A 330 -8.38 -36.55 26.37
N LEU A 331 -9.24 -35.64 26.85
CA LEU A 331 -8.83 -34.44 27.61
C LEU A 331 -8.70 -34.72 29.12
N LYS A 332 -9.25 -35.84 29.59
CA LYS A 332 -9.39 -36.17 31.02
C LYS A 332 -8.05 -36.26 31.76
N SER A 333 -7.00 -36.75 31.10
CA SER A 333 -5.65 -36.88 31.66
C SER A 333 -4.85 -35.57 31.64
N MET A 334 -5.26 -34.58 30.84
CA MET A 334 -4.63 -33.27 30.70
C MET A 334 -5.09 -32.30 31.80
N VAL A 335 -4.97 -32.71 33.06
CA VAL A 335 -5.55 -31.98 34.22
C VAL A 335 -5.01 -30.56 34.43
N ASN A 336 -3.87 -30.21 33.82
CA ASN A 336 -3.26 -28.86 33.88
C ASN A 336 -3.49 -28.04 32.60
N LEU A 337 -4.40 -28.47 31.72
CA LEU A 337 -4.74 -27.74 30.51
C LEU A 337 -5.43 -26.42 30.86
N ARG A 338 -4.79 -25.31 30.52
CA ARG A 338 -5.26 -23.94 30.81
C ARG A 338 -5.84 -23.26 29.57
N LEU A 339 -5.33 -23.58 28.39
CA LEU A 339 -5.77 -23.01 27.12
C LEU A 339 -6.23 -24.12 26.17
N LEU A 340 -7.46 -24.02 25.71
CA LEU A 340 -8.04 -24.94 24.74
C LEU A 340 -8.69 -24.14 23.61
N GLN A 341 -8.17 -24.28 22.40
CA GLN A 341 -8.77 -23.79 21.17
C GLN A 341 -9.12 -24.98 20.28
N ILE A 342 -10.40 -25.12 19.94
CA ILE A 342 -10.97 -26.26 19.18
C ILE A 342 -11.96 -25.74 18.13
N ASN A 343 -11.53 -24.77 17.33
CA ASN A 343 -12.39 -24.15 16.32
C ASN A 343 -12.91 -25.20 15.32
N HIS A 344 -14.17 -25.09 14.93
CA HIS A 344 -14.84 -25.99 13.97
C HIS A 344 -14.87 -27.48 14.38
N ALA A 345 -14.43 -27.84 15.59
CA ALA A 345 -14.38 -29.22 16.04
C ALA A 345 -15.78 -29.71 16.46
N ASN A 346 -16.12 -30.95 16.07
CA ASN A 346 -17.27 -31.66 16.61
C ASN A 346 -16.83 -32.44 17.85
N VAL A 347 -17.45 -32.21 19.00
CA VAL A 347 -17.02 -32.80 20.28
C VAL A 347 -18.07 -33.79 20.77
N LYS A 348 -17.65 -35.02 21.07
CA LYS A 348 -18.50 -36.10 21.59
C LYS A 348 -18.06 -36.50 23.01
N GLY A 349 -19.04 -36.83 23.85
CA GLY A 349 -18.82 -37.35 25.21
C GLY A 349 -19.39 -36.43 26.29
N LYS A 350 -18.85 -36.50 27.51
CA LYS A 350 -19.36 -35.75 28.67
C LYS A 350 -18.48 -34.53 28.92
N PHE A 351 -19.08 -33.34 28.99
CA PHE A 351 -18.31 -32.10 29.11
C PHE A 351 -17.72 -31.89 30.51
N LYS A 352 -18.17 -32.63 31.52
CA LYS A 352 -17.47 -32.75 32.81
C LYS A 352 -16.00 -33.24 32.69
N ASN A 353 -15.62 -33.83 31.55
CA ASN A 353 -14.25 -34.28 31.29
C ASN A 353 -13.31 -33.14 30.87
N PHE A 354 -13.83 -31.93 30.61
CA PHE A 354 -13.00 -30.76 30.40
C PHE A 354 -12.22 -30.45 31.70
N PRO A 355 -10.91 -30.17 31.62
CA PRO A 355 -10.10 -29.90 32.80
C PRO A 355 -10.60 -28.71 33.63
N ALA A 356 -10.67 -28.87 34.95
CA ALA A 356 -11.14 -27.82 35.85
C ALA A 356 -10.21 -26.59 35.91
N SER A 357 -8.92 -26.78 35.58
CA SER A 357 -7.89 -25.73 35.51
C SER A 357 -7.96 -24.88 34.23
N LEU A 358 -8.95 -25.12 33.37
CA LEU A 358 -9.11 -24.41 32.12
C LEU A 358 -9.46 -22.95 32.37
N LYS A 359 -8.63 -22.04 31.85
CA LYS A 359 -8.77 -20.59 31.98
C LYS A 359 -9.24 -19.92 30.69
N TRP A 360 -8.93 -20.54 29.55
CA TRP A 360 -9.30 -20.06 28.23
C TRP A 360 -9.91 -21.19 27.41
N LEU A 361 -11.15 -20.99 26.98
CA LEU A 361 -11.83 -21.83 26.00
C LEU A 361 -12.20 -20.99 24.77
N GLN A 362 -11.67 -21.36 23.62
CA GLN A 362 -12.09 -20.84 22.33
C GLN A 362 -12.62 -21.97 21.46
N TRP A 363 -13.88 -21.84 21.06
CA TRP A 363 -14.59 -22.80 20.23
C TRP A 363 -15.40 -22.05 19.18
N LYS A 364 -14.67 -21.42 18.25
CA LYS A 364 -15.27 -20.72 17.13
C LYS A 364 -16.07 -21.70 16.26
N ASN A 365 -17.24 -21.29 15.78
CA ASN A 365 -18.16 -22.11 15.00
C ASN A 365 -18.48 -23.43 15.71
N CYS A 366 -18.80 -23.34 17.01
CA CYS A 366 -19.25 -24.45 17.82
C CYS A 366 -20.56 -25.02 17.24
N PRO A 367 -20.64 -26.35 17.00
CA PRO A 367 -21.83 -26.98 16.42
C PRO A 367 -22.98 -27.13 17.43
N LEU A 368 -22.74 -26.82 18.72
CA LEU A 368 -23.76 -26.92 19.74
C LEU A 368 -24.76 -25.78 19.63
N GLU A 369 -26.05 -26.11 19.71
CA GLU A 369 -27.09 -25.09 19.86
C GLU A 369 -27.11 -24.50 21.27
N ASN A 370 -26.77 -25.30 22.30
CA ASN A 370 -26.72 -24.88 23.68
C ASN A 370 -25.53 -25.52 24.39
N LEU A 371 -24.84 -24.77 25.25
CA LEU A 371 -23.82 -25.39 26.10
C LEU A 371 -24.47 -26.28 27.16
N PRO A 372 -23.97 -27.51 27.36
CA PRO A 372 -24.58 -28.47 28.26
C PRO A 372 -24.35 -28.10 29.74
N SER A 373 -25.31 -28.45 30.59
CA SER A 373 -25.34 -28.06 32.01
C SER A 373 -24.32 -28.81 32.89
N ASP A 374 -23.72 -29.89 32.39
CA ASP A 374 -22.69 -30.67 33.10
C ASP A 374 -21.29 -30.06 33.00
N TYR A 375 -21.11 -29.04 32.17
CA TYR A 375 -19.88 -28.26 32.07
C TYR A 375 -19.83 -27.18 33.14
N ALA A 376 -18.91 -27.30 34.09
CA ALA A 376 -18.79 -26.36 35.20
C ALA A 376 -17.35 -25.86 35.44
N PRO A 377 -16.80 -24.97 34.58
CA PRO A 377 -15.43 -24.52 34.74
C PRO A 377 -15.34 -23.41 35.80
N HIS A 378 -14.58 -23.63 36.87
CA HIS A 378 -14.46 -22.67 37.99
C HIS A 378 -13.37 -21.61 37.78
N GLU A 379 -12.34 -21.91 36.98
CA GLU A 379 -11.21 -21.01 36.69
C GLU A 379 -11.31 -20.29 35.33
N LEU A 380 -12.41 -20.47 34.59
CA LEU A 380 -12.55 -19.95 33.23
C LEU A 380 -12.66 -18.43 33.22
N ALA A 381 -11.63 -17.77 32.72
CA ALA A 381 -11.57 -16.33 32.56
C ALA A 381 -11.96 -15.85 31.16
N VAL A 382 -11.74 -16.66 30.12
CA VAL A 382 -12.05 -16.32 28.72
C VAL A 382 -12.90 -17.41 28.09
N LEU A 383 -14.09 -17.03 27.61
CA LEU A 383 -14.98 -17.86 26.82
C LEU A 383 -15.22 -17.20 25.46
N ASP A 384 -14.76 -17.86 24.39
CA ASP A 384 -15.00 -17.43 23.01
C ASP A 384 -15.76 -18.51 22.26
N LEU A 385 -17.01 -18.20 21.90
CA LEU A 385 -17.89 -19.03 21.09
C LEU A 385 -18.30 -18.29 19.82
N SER A 386 -17.45 -17.41 19.31
CA SER A 386 -17.76 -16.59 18.15
C SER A 386 -18.13 -17.42 16.91
N GLU A 387 -18.95 -16.85 16.04
CA GLU A 387 -19.44 -17.45 14.79
C GLU A 387 -20.19 -18.79 14.98
N SER A 388 -20.74 -19.04 16.16
CA SER A 388 -21.42 -20.30 16.50
C SER A 388 -22.94 -20.25 16.31
N GLY A 389 -23.57 -21.42 16.17
CA GLY A 389 -25.02 -21.57 16.09
C GLY A 389 -25.76 -21.46 17.43
N ILE A 390 -25.11 -20.94 18.47
CA ILE A 390 -25.60 -20.97 19.86
C ILE A 390 -26.86 -20.13 20.02
N GLN A 391 -27.89 -20.76 20.58
CA GLN A 391 -29.14 -20.15 21.00
C GLN A 391 -29.09 -19.74 22.48
N ARG A 392 -28.46 -20.55 23.35
CA ARG A 392 -28.28 -20.24 24.79
C ARG A 392 -26.90 -20.69 25.29
N VAL A 393 -26.18 -19.75 25.90
CA VAL A 393 -24.83 -19.99 26.46
C VAL A 393 -24.91 -20.73 27.80
N TRP A 394 -26.03 -20.65 28.52
CA TRP A 394 -26.26 -21.36 29.78
C TRP A 394 -27.72 -21.83 29.87
N GLY A 395 -27.95 -23.10 30.19
CA GLY A 395 -29.27 -23.55 30.64
C GLY A 395 -29.62 -22.83 31.94
N TRP A 396 -30.77 -22.16 32.01
CA TRP A 396 -31.16 -21.12 32.99
C TRP A 396 -31.28 -21.56 34.48
N THR A 397 -30.47 -22.49 34.98
CA THR A 397 -30.55 -23.00 36.36
C THR A 397 -29.22 -23.44 37.00
N SER A 398 -28.08 -23.47 36.28
CA SER A 398 -26.82 -23.97 36.86
C SER A 398 -26.10 -22.92 37.70
N THR A 399 -25.84 -23.23 38.97
CA THR A 399 -25.29 -22.34 40.00
C THR A 399 -23.75 -22.28 40.06
N ARG A 400 -23.03 -22.94 39.14
CA ARG A 400 -21.62 -23.32 39.34
C ARG A 400 -20.58 -22.73 38.38
N VAL A 401 -20.95 -21.74 37.56
CA VAL A 401 -20.00 -21.12 36.61
C VAL A 401 -20.26 -19.63 36.57
N ALA A 402 -19.19 -18.84 36.79
CA ALA A 402 -18.98 -17.46 36.28
C ALA A 402 -18.30 -16.48 37.25
N GLU A 403 -17.85 -16.88 38.45
CA GLU A 403 -17.19 -15.88 39.33
C GLU A 403 -15.87 -15.37 38.76
N SER A 404 -15.12 -16.21 38.03
CA SER A 404 -13.81 -15.89 37.44
C SER A 404 -13.88 -15.39 35.99
N LEU A 405 -15.05 -15.40 35.35
CA LEU A 405 -15.18 -15.06 33.93
C LEU A 405 -14.97 -13.57 33.70
N MET A 406 -13.95 -13.21 32.93
CA MET A 406 -13.54 -11.83 32.61
C MET A 406 -13.95 -11.42 31.19
N VAL A 407 -13.88 -12.33 30.22
CA VAL A 407 -14.16 -12.06 28.81
C VAL A 407 -15.13 -13.09 28.25
N MET A 408 -16.23 -12.61 27.67
CA MET A 408 -17.21 -13.41 26.94
C MET A 408 -17.34 -12.89 25.52
N ASN A 409 -16.90 -13.67 24.53
CA ASN A 409 -17.02 -13.37 23.10
C ASN A 409 -18.05 -14.29 22.45
N LEU A 410 -19.17 -13.69 22.03
CA LEU A 410 -20.29 -14.32 21.34
C LEU A 410 -20.55 -13.64 19.98
N ARG A 411 -19.54 -12.97 19.43
CA ARG A 411 -19.63 -12.29 18.13
C ARG A 411 -20.17 -13.24 17.07
N ARG A 412 -21.12 -12.80 16.26
CA ARG A 412 -21.72 -13.54 15.14
C ARG A 412 -22.38 -14.85 15.56
N CYS A 413 -22.86 -14.94 16.80
CA CYS A 413 -23.78 -16.00 17.21
C CYS A 413 -25.18 -15.73 16.62
N TYR A 414 -25.37 -16.09 15.34
CA TYR A 414 -26.54 -15.68 14.56
C TYR A 414 -27.89 -16.16 15.12
N ASN A 415 -27.88 -17.21 15.94
CA ASN A 415 -29.07 -17.81 16.54
C ASN A 415 -29.37 -17.31 17.96
N LEU A 416 -28.53 -16.45 18.54
CA LEU A 416 -28.72 -15.94 19.89
C LEU A 416 -29.90 -14.96 19.93
N VAL A 417 -30.95 -15.29 20.68
CA VAL A 417 -32.19 -14.47 20.74
C VAL A 417 -32.19 -13.49 21.92
N ALA A 418 -31.55 -13.85 23.02
CA ALA A 418 -31.42 -13.04 24.23
C ALA A 418 -30.03 -13.21 24.85
N SER A 419 -29.52 -12.18 25.52
CA SER A 419 -28.24 -12.30 26.24
C SER A 419 -28.38 -13.24 27.46
N PRO A 420 -27.28 -13.87 27.92
CA PRO A 420 -27.31 -14.69 29.12
C PRO A 420 -27.57 -13.86 30.39
N ASP A 421 -28.02 -14.53 31.47
CA ASP A 421 -28.02 -13.93 32.81
C ASP A 421 -26.57 -13.77 33.29
N LEU A 422 -26.22 -12.53 33.64
CA LEU A 422 -24.89 -12.11 34.08
C LEU A 422 -24.83 -11.88 35.60
N SER A 423 -25.91 -12.17 36.34
CA SER A 423 -26.00 -11.93 37.79
C SER A 423 -24.89 -12.60 38.62
N LYS A 424 -24.32 -13.70 38.13
CA LYS A 424 -23.21 -14.43 38.76
C LYS A 424 -21.82 -14.08 38.20
N CYS A 425 -21.75 -13.33 37.10
CA CYS A 425 -20.51 -12.93 36.43
C CYS A 425 -19.83 -11.74 37.14
N LYS A 426 -19.28 -11.97 38.34
CA LYS A 426 -18.74 -10.91 39.21
C LYS A 426 -17.44 -10.26 38.72
N SER A 427 -16.70 -10.92 37.83
CA SER A 427 -15.40 -10.46 37.32
C SER A 427 -15.44 -10.07 35.84
N LEU A 428 -16.63 -9.98 35.23
CA LEU A 428 -16.77 -9.76 33.79
C LEU A 428 -16.36 -8.34 33.42
N GLU A 429 -15.35 -8.22 32.56
CA GLU A 429 -14.78 -6.96 32.09
C GLU A 429 -15.12 -6.69 30.63
N LYS A 430 -15.29 -7.72 29.80
CA LYS A 430 -15.63 -7.57 28.39
C LYS A 430 -16.74 -8.52 27.96
N LEU A 431 -17.74 -7.96 27.27
CA LEU A 431 -18.80 -8.70 26.60
C LEU A 431 -18.89 -8.26 25.14
N ASP A 432 -18.66 -9.21 24.23
CA ASP A 432 -18.79 -9.00 22.78
C ASP A 432 -19.94 -9.83 22.23
N LEU A 433 -20.94 -9.14 21.66
CA LEU A 433 -22.14 -9.68 21.05
C LEU A 433 -22.28 -9.19 19.60
N GLU A 434 -21.23 -8.64 19.00
CA GLU A 434 -21.28 -8.05 17.67
C GLU A 434 -21.88 -9.01 16.63
N GLY A 435 -22.81 -8.57 15.80
CA GLY A 435 -23.36 -9.37 14.70
C GLY A 435 -24.29 -10.49 15.14
N CYS A 436 -24.77 -10.49 16.39
CA CYS A 436 -25.87 -11.35 16.84
C CYS A 436 -27.20 -10.86 16.25
N ILE A 437 -27.44 -11.15 14.97
CA ILE A 437 -28.55 -10.55 14.20
C ILE A 437 -29.95 -10.90 14.72
N ARG A 438 -30.13 -12.01 15.45
CA ARG A 438 -31.42 -12.42 16.05
C ARG A 438 -31.59 -11.94 17.50
N LEU A 439 -30.59 -11.27 18.07
CA LEU A 439 -30.64 -10.77 19.43
C LEU A 439 -31.68 -9.66 19.52
N THR A 440 -32.74 -9.88 20.30
CA THR A 440 -33.86 -8.94 20.43
C THR A 440 -33.82 -8.16 21.74
N LYS A 441 -33.30 -8.78 22.81
CA LYS A 441 -33.28 -8.24 24.17
C LYS A 441 -31.96 -8.55 24.86
N ILE A 442 -31.52 -7.61 25.70
CA ILE A 442 -30.44 -7.82 26.67
C ILE A 442 -31.07 -8.09 28.03
N HIS A 443 -30.55 -9.10 28.73
CA HIS A 443 -31.01 -9.45 30.06
C HIS A 443 -30.73 -8.32 31.07
N GLY A 444 -31.71 -7.98 31.91
CA GLY A 444 -31.63 -6.86 32.85
C GLY A 444 -30.49 -6.96 33.87
N SER A 445 -29.95 -8.16 34.10
CA SER A 445 -28.76 -8.35 34.94
C SER A 445 -27.53 -7.57 34.47
N LEU A 446 -27.44 -7.21 33.18
CA LEU A 446 -26.34 -6.39 32.66
C LEU A 446 -26.21 -5.08 33.45
N GLY A 447 -27.32 -4.46 33.83
CA GLY A 447 -27.36 -3.24 34.63
C GLY A 447 -26.68 -3.36 35.98
N ASN A 448 -26.53 -4.57 36.52
CA ASN A 448 -25.92 -4.85 37.82
C ASN A 448 -24.42 -5.19 37.75
N VAL A 449 -23.83 -5.31 36.56
CA VAL A 449 -22.42 -5.73 36.39
C VAL A 449 -21.49 -4.55 36.70
N ARG A 450 -20.75 -4.64 37.80
CA ARG A 450 -19.89 -3.53 38.29
C ARG A 450 -18.48 -3.50 37.70
N THR A 451 -18.04 -4.59 37.08
CA THR A 451 -16.68 -4.78 36.57
C THR A 451 -16.53 -4.52 35.07
N LEU A 452 -17.65 -4.37 34.34
CA LEU A 452 -17.64 -4.30 32.88
C LEU A 452 -16.94 -3.04 32.40
N LEU A 453 -15.94 -3.20 31.53
CA LEU A 453 -15.15 -2.14 30.90
C LEU A 453 -15.54 -1.95 29.42
N GLN A 454 -15.89 -3.02 28.71
CA GLN A 454 -16.27 -2.96 27.30
C GLN A 454 -17.53 -3.78 26.99
N LEU A 455 -18.44 -3.17 26.23
CA LEU A 455 -19.63 -3.81 25.67
C LEU A 455 -19.73 -3.52 24.18
N ASN A 456 -19.67 -4.58 23.36
CA ASN A 456 -19.85 -4.50 21.91
C ASN A 456 -21.14 -5.18 21.49
N LEU A 457 -22.06 -4.42 20.90
CA LEU A 457 -23.36 -4.85 20.39
C LEU A 457 -23.54 -4.44 18.91
N ASN A 458 -22.46 -4.05 18.23
CA ASN A 458 -22.51 -3.63 16.83
C ASN A 458 -23.21 -4.68 15.96
N ASN A 459 -23.92 -4.26 14.92
CA ASN A 459 -24.63 -5.14 13.98
C ASN A 459 -25.69 -6.08 14.62
N CYS A 460 -26.16 -5.81 15.84
CA CYS A 460 -27.33 -6.50 16.41
C CYS A 460 -28.63 -5.90 15.84
N ARG A 461 -28.95 -6.22 14.59
CA ARG A 461 -30.00 -5.55 13.80
C ARG A 461 -31.41 -5.66 14.40
N ASN A 462 -31.72 -6.77 15.09
CA ASN A 462 -33.03 -6.98 15.71
C ASN A 462 -33.13 -6.52 17.16
N LEU A 463 -32.07 -5.91 17.72
CA LEU A 463 -32.09 -5.42 19.09
C LEU A 463 -33.09 -4.27 19.21
N VAL A 464 -34.11 -4.45 20.06
CA VAL A 464 -35.21 -3.48 20.22
C VAL A 464 -34.98 -2.58 21.43
N GLU A 465 -34.50 -3.17 22.53
CA GLU A 465 -34.37 -2.49 23.81
C GLU A 465 -32.99 -2.75 24.44
N PHE A 466 -32.41 -1.68 24.99
CA PHE A 466 -31.28 -1.75 25.91
C PHE A 466 -31.82 -1.75 27.36
N PRO A 467 -31.13 -2.34 28.35
CA PRO A 467 -31.62 -2.35 29.73
C PRO A 467 -31.89 -0.95 30.26
N SER A 468 -33.04 -0.77 30.93
CA SER A 468 -33.49 0.53 31.44
C SER A 468 -32.76 0.99 32.69
N ASP A 469 -32.12 0.07 33.42
CA ASP A 469 -31.24 0.35 34.56
C ASP A 469 -29.80 0.03 34.15
N VAL A 470 -28.93 1.02 34.18
CA VAL A 470 -27.49 0.90 33.90
C VAL A 470 -26.64 1.40 35.05
N SER A 471 -27.23 1.53 36.24
CA SER A 471 -26.61 2.14 37.43
C SER A 471 -25.37 1.39 37.95
N GLY A 472 -25.22 0.10 37.61
CA GLY A 472 -24.06 -0.72 37.93
C GLY A 472 -22.89 -0.59 36.96
N LEU A 473 -23.10 -0.14 35.71
CA LEU A 473 -22.09 -0.04 34.65
C LEU A 473 -21.11 1.16 34.83
N ARG A 474 -20.65 1.40 36.06
CA ARG A 474 -19.86 2.58 36.44
C ARG A 474 -18.43 2.57 35.91
N LEU A 475 -17.88 1.37 35.67
CA LEU A 475 -16.53 1.19 35.12
C LEU A 475 -16.51 1.07 33.60
N LEU A 476 -17.67 1.07 32.92
CA LEU A 476 -17.75 0.90 31.47
C LEU A 476 -17.03 2.06 30.79
N GLN A 477 -16.08 1.73 29.91
CA GLN A 477 -15.25 2.66 29.15
C GLN A 477 -15.67 2.73 27.68
N ASN A 478 -16.07 1.61 27.07
CA ASN A 478 -16.42 1.55 25.65
C ASN A 478 -17.78 0.88 25.44
N LEU A 479 -18.69 1.59 24.78
CA LEU A 479 -20.01 1.12 24.40
C LEU A 479 -20.21 1.27 22.88
N PHE A 480 -20.37 0.15 22.19
CA PHE A 480 -20.59 0.09 20.75
C PHE A 480 -21.96 -0.49 20.42
N LEU A 481 -22.82 0.27 19.76
CA LEU A 481 -24.20 -0.08 19.37
C LEU A 481 -24.47 0.22 17.88
N SER A 482 -23.42 0.31 17.06
CA SER A 482 -23.55 0.67 15.65
C SER A 482 -24.38 -0.34 14.86
N SER A 483 -25.16 0.12 13.90
CA SER A 483 -26.03 -0.70 13.04
C SER A 483 -27.06 -1.56 13.81
N CYS A 484 -27.46 -1.11 15.02
CA CYS A 484 -28.63 -1.61 15.74
C CYS A 484 -29.91 -0.93 15.22
N LEU A 485 -30.37 -1.38 14.05
CA LEU A 485 -31.42 -0.73 13.24
C LEU A 485 -32.79 -0.61 13.94
N ASN A 486 -33.09 -1.44 14.93
CA ASN A 486 -34.36 -1.44 15.66
C ASN A 486 -34.29 -0.81 17.06
N LEU A 487 -33.10 -0.37 17.51
CA LEU A 487 -32.91 0.23 18.82
C LEU A 487 -33.43 1.68 18.78
N LYS A 488 -34.53 1.94 19.49
CA LYS A 488 -35.25 3.23 19.43
C LYS A 488 -34.83 4.26 20.46
N GLU A 489 -34.31 3.80 21.60
CA GLU A 489 -34.03 4.64 22.75
C GLU A 489 -32.79 4.15 23.50
N LEU A 490 -32.08 5.10 24.13
CA LEU A 490 -31.04 4.82 25.12
C LEU A 490 -31.62 4.96 26.53
N PRO A 491 -31.02 4.29 27.54
CA PRO A 491 -31.48 4.39 28.92
C PRO A 491 -31.41 5.83 29.43
N GLN A 492 -32.46 6.28 30.12
CA GLN A 492 -32.55 7.65 30.65
C GLN A 492 -31.47 7.96 31.69
N ASP A 493 -30.93 6.94 32.36
CA ASP A 493 -29.85 7.00 33.34
C ASP A 493 -28.46 6.67 32.73
N ILE A 494 -28.26 6.77 31.41
CA ILE A 494 -26.96 6.55 30.75
C ILE A 494 -25.81 7.31 31.42
N GLY A 495 -26.10 8.49 31.98
CA GLY A 495 -25.14 9.30 32.76
C GLY A 495 -24.55 8.61 33.99
N SER A 496 -25.07 7.44 34.41
CA SER A 496 -24.49 6.60 35.47
C SER A 496 -23.18 5.94 35.07
N MET A 497 -22.91 5.77 33.76
CA MET A 497 -21.67 5.22 33.21
C MET A 497 -20.52 6.24 33.24
N ASN A 498 -20.19 6.77 34.41
CA ASN A 498 -19.27 7.91 34.57
C ASN A 498 -17.81 7.66 34.13
N SER A 499 -17.45 6.42 33.80
CA SER A 499 -16.13 6.07 33.25
C SER A 499 -16.10 5.95 31.72
N LEU A 500 -17.23 6.19 31.05
CA LEU A 500 -17.35 6.01 29.61
C LEU A 500 -16.43 6.99 28.86
N LYS A 501 -15.56 6.45 28.00
CA LYS A 501 -14.64 7.15 27.12
C LYS A 501 -15.11 7.14 25.67
N GLU A 502 -15.73 6.05 25.22
CA GLU A 502 -16.21 5.92 23.84
C GLU A 502 -17.67 5.47 23.80
N LEU A 503 -18.48 6.24 23.08
CA LEU A 503 -19.86 5.91 22.76
C LEU A 503 -20.06 6.00 21.25
N VAL A 504 -20.30 4.86 20.61
CA VAL A 504 -20.54 4.76 19.17
C VAL A 504 -21.89 4.12 18.95
N ILE A 505 -22.83 4.88 18.39
CA ILE A 505 -24.22 4.45 18.16
C ILE A 505 -24.64 4.72 16.71
N ASP A 506 -23.70 4.57 15.78
CA ASP A 506 -23.88 4.85 14.36
C ASP A 506 -25.02 4.00 13.76
N GLU A 507 -25.76 4.49 12.77
CA GLU A 507 -26.81 3.76 12.05
C GLU A 507 -27.86 3.12 12.97
N THR A 508 -28.29 3.83 14.02
CA THR A 508 -29.36 3.39 14.92
C THR A 508 -30.69 4.08 14.62
N ALA A 509 -31.80 3.49 15.09
CA ALA A 509 -33.12 4.11 15.06
C ALA A 509 -33.40 4.99 16.30
N ILE A 510 -32.35 5.44 16.98
CA ILE A 510 -32.48 6.32 18.13
C ILE A 510 -33.01 7.68 17.67
N SER A 511 -34.12 8.11 18.24
CA SER A 511 -34.77 9.39 17.87
C SER A 511 -34.28 10.58 18.69
N MET A 512 -33.81 10.35 19.93
CA MET A 512 -33.38 11.39 20.85
C MET A 512 -32.34 10.85 21.83
N LEU A 513 -31.35 11.68 22.15
CA LEU A 513 -30.37 11.39 23.19
C LEU A 513 -30.91 11.76 24.58
N PRO A 514 -30.69 10.93 25.61
CA PRO A 514 -31.18 11.20 26.96
C PRO A 514 -30.49 12.42 27.59
N GLN A 515 -31.23 13.17 28.40
CA GLN A 515 -30.71 14.38 29.04
C GLN A 515 -29.55 14.08 29.99
N SER A 516 -29.47 12.89 30.61
CA SER A 516 -28.37 12.54 31.51
C SER A 516 -27.01 12.38 30.84
N LEU A 517 -26.94 12.38 29.49
CA LEU A 517 -25.70 12.24 28.72
C LEU A 517 -24.62 13.25 29.13
N TYR A 518 -25.01 14.47 29.52
CA TYR A 518 -24.08 15.52 29.97
C TYR A 518 -23.22 15.11 31.18
N ARG A 519 -23.60 14.06 31.93
CA ARG A 519 -22.85 13.55 33.09
C ARG A 519 -21.62 12.71 32.70
N LEU A 520 -21.49 12.32 31.44
CA LEU A 520 -20.38 11.52 30.93
C LEU A 520 -19.12 12.38 30.72
N THR A 521 -18.62 13.01 31.76
CA THR A 521 -17.55 14.02 31.66
C THR A 521 -16.21 13.46 31.19
N LYS A 522 -16.00 12.15 31.25
CA LYS A 522 -14.81 11.44 30.74
C LYS A 522 -14.91 10.98 29.28
N LEU A 523 -16.05 11.24 28.62
CA LEU A 523 -16.27 10.81 27.23
C LEU A 523 -15.30 11.52 26.29
N GLU A 524 -14.45 10.76 25.59
CA GLU A 524 -13.48 11.24 24.62
C GLU A 524 -14.00 11.15 23.18
N LYS A 525 -14.88 10.19 22.87
CA LYS A 525 -15.44 9.99 21.53
C LYS A 525 -16.95 9.76 21.58
N LEU A 526 -17.67 10.54 20.79
CA LEU A 526 -19.11 10.39 20.52
C LEU A 526 -19.34 10.30 19.01
N SER A 527 -19.91 9.18 18.57
CA SER A 527 -20.22 8.92 17.15
C SER A 527 -21.69 8.59 16.96
N LEU A 528 -22.35 9.38 16.12
CA LEU A 528 -23.78 9.33 15.76
C LEU A 528 -23.95 9.30 14.23
N ASN A 529 -23.01 8.68 13.51
CA ASN A 529 -23.03 8.67 12.05
C ASN A 529 -24.22 7.88 11.52
N GLY A 530 -24.87 8.30 10.45
CA GLY A 530 -26.00 7.60 9.84
C GLY A 530 -27.26 7.55 10.71
N CYS A 531 -27.30 8.29 11.83
CA CYS A 531 -28.49 8.37 12.69
C CYS A 531 -29.54 9.30 12.06
N LYS A 532 -30.46 8.71 11.28
CA LYS A 532 -31.45 9.43 10.47
C LYS A 532 -32.64 10.00 11.25
N LEU A 533 -32.79 9.65 12.53
CA LEU A 533 -33.90 10.09 13.38
C LEU A 533 -33.50 11.13 14.43
N ILE A 534 -32.19 11.30 14.71
CA ILE A 534 -31.69 12.30 15.64
C ILE A 534 -31.71 13.67 14.96
N LYS A 535 -32.73 14.47 15.25
CA LYS A 535 -32.89 15.82 14.70
C LYS A 535 -32.19 16.91 15.50
N ARG A 536 -32.11 16.75 16.82
CA ARG A 536 -31.51 17.73 17.74
C ARG A 536 -30.61 17.03 18.75
N LEU A 537 -29.55 17.74 19.15
CA LEU A 537 -28.65 17.32 20.22
C LEU A 537 -29.05 17.99 21.54
N PRO A 538 -28.75 17.39 22.72
CA PRO A 538 -29.04 17.99 24.01
C PRO A 538 -28.36 19.35 24.21
N GLU A 539 -29.05 20.34 24.78
CA GLU A 539 -28.51 21.69 25.05
C GLU A 539 -27.30 21.69 25.99
N ARG A 540 -27.12 20.64 26.81
CA ARG A 540 -26.00 20.48 27.73
C ARG A 540 -24.87 19.60 27.17
N LEU A 541 -24.83 19.38 25.86
CA LEU A 541 -23.77 18.59 25.21
C LEU A 541 -22.37 19.17 25.49
N GLY A 542 -22.28 20.50 25.65
CA GLY A 542 -21.04 21.22 26.00
C GLY A 542 -20.38 20.81 27.31
N ASN A 543 -21.08 20.08 28.20
CA ASN A 543 -20.52 19.61 29.47
C ASN A 543 -19.63 18.37 29.32
N LEU A 544 -19.56 17.78 28.11
CA LEU A 544 -18.66 16.67 27.80
C LEU A 544 -17.22 17.18 27.63
N ILE A 545 -16.65 17.72 28.70
CA ILE A 545 -15.39 18.47 28.67
C ILE A 545 -14.17 17.66 28.20
N SER A 546 -14.19 16.32 28.29
CA SER A 546 -13.13 15.46 27.77
C SER A 546 -13.27 15.08 26.30
N LEU A 547 -14.34 15.52 25.61
CA LEU A 547 -14.65 15.08 24.25
C LEU A 547 -13.61 15.61 23.25
N LYS A 548 -12.99 14.69 22.51
CA LYS A 548 -12.00 14.93 21.46
C LYS A 548 -12.56 14.71 20.07
N VAL A 549 -13.47 13.76 19.92
CA VAL A 549 -14.06 13.41 18.62
C VAL A 549 -15.58 13.45 18.71
N LEU A 550 -16.18 14.30 17.90
CA LEU A 550 -17.63 14.35 17.66
C LEU A 550 -17.90 14.10 16.18
N SER A 551 -18.56 12.99 15.87
CA SER A 551 -18.89 12.59 14.50
C SER A 551 -20.40 12.42 14.34
N LEU A 552 -20.98 13.17 13.41
CA LEU A 552 -22.42 13.22 13.11
C LEU A 552 -22.70 12.96 11.62
N ASN A 553 -21.79 12.30 10.92
CA ASN A 553 -21.84 12.18 9.46
C ASN A 553 -23.13 11.51 9.00
N HIS A 554 -23.77 12.02 7.95
CA HIS A 554 -25.01 11.48 7.41
C HIS A 554 -26.15 11.37 8.45
N SER A 555 -26.11 12.16 9.52
CA SER A 555 -27.20 12.28 10.49
C SER A 555 -28.27 13.27 10.01
N ALA A 556 -29.44 13.22 10.65
CA ALA A 556 -30.55 14.13 10.39
C ALA A 556 -30.54 15.38 11.29
N VAL A 557 -29.39 15.72 11.88
CA VAL A 557 -29.26 16.88 12.78
C VAL A 557 -29.60 18.16 12.01
N GLU A 558 -30.59 18.90 12.50
CA GLU A 558 -31.08 20.15 11.91
C GLU A 558 -30.22 21.35 12.37
N GLU A 559 -29.73 21.32 13.62
CA GLU A 559 -28.92 22.38 14.22
C GLU A 559 -27.90 21.84 15.24
N LEU A 560 -26.76 22.53 15.37
CA LEU A 560 -25.80 22.29 16.45
C LEU A 560 -26.10 23.24 17.63
N PRO A 561 -26.26 22.74 18.87
CA PRO A 561 -26.55 23.61 20.01
C PRO A 561 -25.36 24.53 20.30
N GLY A 562 -25.63 25.76 20.75
CA GLY A 562 -24.59 26.74 21.07
C GLY A 562 -23.56 26.24 22.09
N SER A 563 -23.96 25.31 22.98
CA SER A 563 -23.09 24.63 23.94
C SER A 563 -21.94 23.85 23.31
N VAL A 564 -22.00 23.48 22.02
CA VAL A 564 -20.90 22.80 21.33
C VAL A 564 -19.59 23.58 21.47
N GLY A 565 -19.64 24.92 21.50
CA GLY A 565 -18.47 25.75 21.72
C GLY A 565 -17.77 25.53 23.07
N SER A 566 -18.43 24.94 24.07
CA SER A 566 -17.83 24.63 25.37
C SER A 566 -16.91 23.39 25.36
N LEU A 567 -16.85 22.64 24.26
CA LEU A 567 -16.03 21.44 24.11
C LEU A 567 -14.55 21.81 23.84
N SER A 568 -13.87 22.38 24.84
CA SER A 568 -12.52 22.95 24.68
C SER A 568 -11.45 21.95 24.24
N ASN A 569 -11.63 20.65 24.52
CA ASN A 569 -10.71 19.56 24.14
C ASN A 569 -11.06 18.90 22.79
N LEU A 570 -12.05 19.41 22.05
CA LEU A 570 -12.48 18.81 20.80
C LEU A 570 -11.41 18.99 19.73
N GLU A 571 -10.85 17.87 19.25
CA GLU A 571 -9.80 17.81 18.22
C GLU A 571 -10.40 17.61 16.82
N LYS A 572 -11.50 16.87 16.72
CA LYS A 572 -12.17 16.54 15.46
C LYS A 572 -13.68 16.73 15.55
N LEU A 573 -14.22 17.54 14.64
CA LEU A 573 -15.66 17.71 14.42
C LEU A 573 -16.00 17.31 12.99
N SER A 574 -16.83 16.28 12.82
CA SER A 574 -17.25 15.78 11.51
C SER A 574 -18.76 15.83 11.37
N LEU A 575 -19.24 16.59 10.39
CA LEU A 575 -20.63 16.86 10.05
C LEU A 575 -20.90 16.55 8.56
N MET A 576 -20.14 15.61 7.99
CA MET A 576 -20.21 15.29 6.57
C MET A 576 -21.57 14.72 6.19
N GLY A 577 -22.21 15.25 5.16
CA GLY A 577 -23.45 14.71 4.60
C GLY A 577 -24.69 14.90 5.47
N CYS A 578 -24.67 15.86 6.41
CA CYS A 578 -25.83 16.20 7.24
C CYS A 578 -26.83 17.02 6.42
N GLN A 579 -27.77 16.34 5.75
CA GLN A 579 -28.68 16.96 4.75
C GLN A 579 -29.68 17.97 5.32
N SER A 580 -29.82 18.08 6.64
CA SER A 580 -30.72 19.05 7.29
C SER A 580 -29.97 20.21 7.96
N LEU A 581 -28.65 20.14 8.07
CA LEU A 581 -27.83 21.14 8.75
C LEU A 581 -27.50 22.29 7.79
N THR A 582 -28.08 23.46 8.03
CA THR A 582 -27.94 24.62 7.12
C THR A 582 -26.97 25.69 7.63
N THR A 583 -26.67 25.72 8.93
CA THR A 583 -25.84 26.73 9.58
C THR A 583 -24.92 26.13 10.63
N ILE A 584 -23.74 26.73 10.83
CA ILE A 584 -22.82 26.41 11.93
C ILE A 584 -22.84 27.55 12.96
N PRO A 585 -22.95 27.27 14.27
CA PRO A 585 -23.08 28.32 15.29
C PRO A 585 -21.79 29.13 15.48
N GLU A 586 -21.93 30.43 15.79
CA GLU A 586 -20.81 31.35 16.08
C GLU A 586 -19.98 30.96 17.32
N SER A 587 -20.51 30.09 18.19
CA SER A 587 -19.78 29.53 19.33
C SER A 587 -18.65 28.57 18.93
N ILE A 588 -18.55 28.16 17.66
CA ILE A 588 -17.45 27.35 17.12
C ILE A 588 -16.07 27.97 17.41
N ARG A 589 -15.98 29.31 17.51
CA ARG A 589 -14.73 30.04 17.88
C ARG A 589 -14.10 29.57 19.19
N ASN A 590 -14.90 28.99 20.09
CA ASN A 590 -14.44 28.57 21.42
C ASN A 590 -13.78 27.18 21.41
N LEU A 591 -13.76 26.47 20.28
CA LEU A 591 -13.13 25.15 20.15
C LEU A 591 -11.59 25.27 20.01
N GLN A 592 -10.93 25.59 21.13
CA GLN A 592 -9.50 25.90 21.19
C GLN A 592 -8.57 24.71 20.90
N SER A 593 -9.05 23.48 20.74
CA SER A 593 -8.23 22.31 20.36
C SER A 593 -8.52 21.76 18.96
N LEU A 594 -9.45 22.38 18.21
CA LEU A 594 -9.96 21.80 16.97
C LEU A 594 -8.87 21.78 15.90
N MET A 595 -8.54 20.58 15.42
CA MET A 595 -7.53 20.35 14.38
C MET A 595 -8.14 19.97 13.05
N GLU A 596 -9.28 19.26 13.05
CA GLU A 596 -9.97 18.82 11.85
C GLU A 596 -11.46 19.19 11.92
N PHE A 597 -11.93 19.93 10.92
CA PHE A 597 -13.34 20.26 10.77
C PHE A 597 -13.85 19.84 9.39
N SER A 598 -14.83 18.94 9.36
CA SER A 598 -15.43 18.45 8.12
C SER A 598 -16.91 18.73 8.08
N ILE A 599 -17.36 19.37 7.00
CA ILE A 599 -18.76 19.64 6.68
C ILE A 599 -19.11 19.19 5.26
N ASN A 600 -18.28 18.32 4.66
CA ASN A 600 -18.42 17.89 3.27
C ASN A 600 -19.86 17.45 2.93
N SER A 601 -20.38 17.83 1.76
CA SER A 601 -21.69 17.40 1.25
C SER A 601 -22.88 17.78 2.15
N SER A 602 -22.72 18.79 3.01
CA SER A 602 -23.82 19.37 3.81
C SER A 602 -24.35 20.65 3.15
N PRO A 603 -25.65 20.96 3.27
CA PRO A 603 -26.27 22.09 2.59
C PRO A 603 -26.04 23.42 3.31
N ILE A 604 -24.81 23.65 3.77
CA ILE A 604 -24.42 24.86 4.48
C ILE A 604 -24.31 26.00 3.47
N LYS A 605 -25.03 27.09 3.75
CA LYS A 605 -25.07 28.28 2.88
C LYS A 605 -23.86 29.17 3.07
N GLU A 606 -23.45 29.37 4.32
CA GLU A 606 -22.38 30.27 4.71
C GLU A 606 -21.60 29.69 5.89
N LEU A 607 -20.28 29.92 5.90
CA LEU A 607 -19.44 29.63 7.06
C LEU A 607 -19.46 30.82 8.03
N PRO A 608 -19.55 30.60 9.35
CA PRO A 608 -19.60 31.67 10.34
C PRO A 608 -18.27 32.41 10.41
N THR A 609 -18.31 33.70 10.74
CA THR A 609 -17.11 34.54 10.86
C THR A 609 -16.16 34.02 11.95
N ALA A 610 -16.72 33.39 12.99
CA ALA A 610 -16.00 32.68 14.04
C ALA A 610 -14.96 31.66 13.57
N ILE A 611 -15.09 31.07 12.37
CA ILE A 611 -14.18 30.02 11.88
C ILE A 611 -12.73 30.52 11.82
N GLY A 612 -12.54 31.79 11.46
CA GLY A 612 -11.24 32.45 11.36
C GLY A 612 -10.46 32.61 12.66
N SER A 613 -11.10 32.35 13.81
CA SER A 613 -10.49 32.48 15.14
C SER A 613 -9.97 31.15 15.71
N LEU A 614 -10.02 30.06 14.95
CA LEU A 614 -9.59 28.74 15.41
C LEU A 614 -8.04 28.60 15.33
N PRO A 615 -7.33 28.53 16.47
CA PRO A 615 -5.87 28.68 16.49
C PRO A 615 -5.11 27.46 15.93
N TYR A 616 -5.65 26.26 16.07
CA TYR A 616 -4.96 25.00 15.70
C TYR A 616 -5.64 24.21 14.58
N LEU A 617 -6.61 24.80 13.88
CA LEU A 617 -7.30 24.12 12.78
C LEU A 617 -6.30 23.86 11.64
N LYS A 618 -6.03 22.58 11.36
CA LYS A 618 -5.08 22.12 10.32
C LYS A 618 -5.80 21.76 9.02
N ALA A 619 -7.00 21.20 9.11
CA ALA A 619 -7.75 20.77 7.95
C ALA A 619 -9.21 21.22 8.02
N LEU A 620 -9.66 21.91 6.95
CA LEU A 620 -11.05 22.29 6.75
C LEU A 620 -11.56 21.64 5.47
N PHE A 621 -12.52 20.72 5.62
CA PHE A 621 -13.14 20.01 4.51
C PHE A 621 -14.59 20.47 4.33
N ALA A 622 -14.87 21.22 3.28
CA ALA A 622 -16.21 21.69 2.91
C ALA A 622 -16.58 21.38 1.44
N GLY A 623 -15.99 20.33 0.87
CA GLY A 623 -16.30 19.87 -0.48
C GLY A 623 -17.71 19.27 -0.60
N GLY A 624 -18.40 19.50 -1.70
CA GLY A 624 -19.77 19.09 -1.98
C GLY A 624 -20.83 19.98 -1.34
N CYS A 625 -20.46 21.08 -0.69
CA CYS A 625 -21.41 22.05 -0.15
C CYS A 625 -21.96 22.93 -1.29
N HIS A 626 -22.94 22.42 -2.03
CA HIS A 626 -23.49 23.08 -3.23
C HIS A 626 -24.19 24.43 -2.97
N PHE A 627 -24.53 24.75 -1.72
CA PHE A 627 -25.11 26.05 -1.36
C PHE A 627 -24.09 27.06 -0.86
N LEU A 628 -22.85 26.63 -0.60
CA LEU A 628 -21.78 27.50 -0.14
C LEU A 628 -21.29 28.35 -1.32
N ASN A 629 -21.65 29.62 -1.32
CA ASN A 629 -21.36 30.54 -2.42
C ASN A 629 -20.26 31.57 -2.13
N LYS A 630 -19.87 31.74 -0.86
CA LYS A 630 -18.83 32.67 -0.41
C LYS A 630 -18.09 32.12 0.81
N LEU A 631 -16.83 32.53 0.97
CA LEU A 631 -16.07 32.35 2.21
C LEU A 631 -16.06 33.67 3.00
N PRO A 632 -16.06 33.64 4.34
CA PRO A 632 -15.93 34.84 5.14
C PRO A 632 -14.50 35.40 5.09
N ASP A 633 -14.36 36.72 5.14
CA ASP A 633 -13.05 37.41 5.19
C ASP A 633 -12.17 36.95 6.35
N SER A 634 -12.79 36.52 7.46
CA SER A 634 -12.07 35.98 8.62
C SER A 634 -11.29 34.70 8.32
N ILE A 635 -11.52 34.02 7.18
CA ILE A 635 -10.77 32.81 6.79
C ILE A 635 -9.25 33.03 6.84
N GLY A 636 -8.78 34.24 6.52
CA GLY A 636 -7.37 34.63 6.60
C GLY A 636 -6.73 34.55 7.99
N GLY A 637 -7.54 34.47 9.05
CA GLY A 637 -7.09 34.33 10.44
C GLY A 637 -6.66 32.91 10.84
N LEU A 638 -6.90 31.90 10.00
CA LEU A 638 -6.53 30.51 10.26
C LEU A 638 -5.01 30.29 10.19
N ALA A 639 -4.32 30.54 11.31
CA ALA A 639 -2.85 30.53 11.37
C ALA A 639 -2.21 29.15 11.17
N SER A 640 -2.93 28.07 11.47
CA SER A 640 -2.39 26.69 11.46
C SER A 640 -2.91 25.82 10.31
N ILE A 641 -3.76 26.35 9.42
CA ILE A 641 -4.38 25.52 8.37
C ILE A 641 -3.33 25.06 7.37
N SER A 642 -3.27 23.76 7.13
CA SER A 642 -2.42 23.11 6.13
C SER A 642 -3.19 22.68 4.89
N GLU A 643 -4.48 22.34 5.03
CA GLU A 643 -5.31 21.82 3.96
C GLU A 643 -6.72 22.45 3.97
N LEU A 644 -7.10 23.05 2.85
CA LEU A 644 -8.43 23.62 2.61
C LEU A 644 -9.06 22.95 1.39
N GLN A 645 -10.17 22.24 1.60
CA GLN A 645 -10.92 21.58 0.54
C GLN A 645 -12.31 22.20 0.37
N LEU A 646 -12.58 22.69 -0.82
CA LEU A 646 -13.80 23.39 -1.22
C LEU A 646 -14.40 22.82 -2.52
N ASP A 647 -14.02 21.59 -2.88
CA ASP A 647 -14.44 20.93 -4.12
C ASP A 647 -15.96 20.94 -4.32
N GLY A 648 -16.47 21.20 -5.52
CA GLY A 648 -17.90 21.08 -5.86
C GLY A 648 -18.81 22.08 -5.14
N THR A 649 -18.24 23.14 -4.56
CA THR A 649 -18.99 24.26 -3.99
C THR A 649 -19.43 25.24 -5.09
N SER A 650 -20.38 26.12 -4.76
CA SER A 650 -20.85 27.19 -5.65
C SER A 650 -20.15 28.52 -5.38
N ILE A 651 -18.92 28.47 -4.85
CA ILE A 651 -18.13 29.66 -4.56
C ILE A 651 -17.90 30.46 -5.84
N SER A 652 -18.33 31.72 -5.84
CA SER A 652 -18.14 32.63 -6.99
C SER A 652 -16.74 33.24 -7.01
N ASP A 653 -16.21 33.58 -5.83
CA ASP A 653 -14.95 34.29 -5.64
C ASP A 653 -14.34 33.92 -4.28
N LEU A 654 -13.01 34.04 -4.17
CA LEU A 654 -12.28 33.91 -2.90
C LEU A 654 -11.93 35.30 -2.35
N PRO A 655 -12.04 35.55 -1.03
CA PRO A 655 -11.72 36.85 -0.44
C PRO A 655 -10.20 37.14 -0.49
N GLU A 656 -9.82 38.41 -0.57
CA GLU A 656 -8.39 38.85 -0.55
C GLU A 656 -7.67 38.39 0.73
N GLN A 657 -8.40 38.25 1.83
CA GLN A 657 -7.86 37.77 3.10
C GLN A 657 -7.37 36.32 3.04
N ILE A 658 -7.68 35.54 1.99
CA ILE A 658 -7.10 34.20 1.79
C ILE A 658 -5.57 34.22 1.73
N GLY A 659 -4.96 35.35 1.34
CA GLY A 659 -3.51 35.56 1.41
C GLY A 659 -2.93 35.51 2.82
N GLY A 660 -3.77 35.60 3.87
CA GLY A 660 -3.38 35.49 5.27
C GLY A 660 -3.08 34.05 5.74
N LEU A 661 -3.38 33.04 4.94
CA LEU A 661 -3.20 31.62 5.29
C LEU A 661 -1.72 31.20 5.24
N LYS A 662 -0.94 31.54 6.27
CA LYS A 662 0.53 31.38 6.24
C LYS A 662 1.04 29.93 6.20
N MET A 663 0.28 28.96 6.68
CA MET A 663 0.72 27.55 6.81
C MET A 663 0.11 26.61 5.76
N ILE A 664 -0.78 27.11 4.89
CA ILE A 664 -1.50 26.25 3.96
C ILE A 664 -0.55 25.68 2.91
N GLN A 665 -0.66 24.37 2.70
CA GLN A 665 0.12 23.60 1.74
C GLN A 665 -0.74 23.16 0.56
N LYS A 666 -2.02 22.83 0.83
CA LYS A 666 -2.94 22.29 -0.17
C LYS A 666 -4.23 23.09 -0.23
N LEU A 667 -4.56 23.55 -1.43
CA LEU A 667 -5.82 24.20 -1.75
C LEU A 667 -6.55 23.41 -2.84
N HIS A 668 -7.69 22.84 -2.49
CA HIS A 668 -8.53 22.04 -3.39
C HIS A 668 -9.84 22.78 -3.68
N LEU A 669 -10.08 23.07 -4.96
CA LEU A 669 -11.22 23.83 -5.50
C LEU A 669 -11.84 23.09 -6.70
N ARG A 670 -11.76 21.76 -6.75
CA ARG A 670 -12.22 20.97 -7.92
C ARG A 670 -13.70 21.22 -8.20
N ASN A 671 -14.10 21.33 -9.46
CA ASN A 671 -15.48 21.49 -9.91
C ASN A 671 -16.20 22.70 -9.28
N CYS A 672 -15.49 23.75 -8.89
CA CYS A 672 -16.08 25.03 -8.49
C CYS A 672 -16.50 25.80 -9.76
N THR A 673 -17.62 25.39 -10.36
CA THR A 673 -18.07 25.90 -11.67
C THR A 673 -18.52 27.36 -11.67
N SER A 674 -18.75 27.95 -10.48
CA SER A 674 -19.09 29.38 -10.34
C SER A 674 -17.85 30.27 -10.19
N LEU A 675 -16.68 29.68 -9.90
CA LEU A 675 -15.43 30.41 -9.68
C LEU A 675 -14.87 30.93 -11.02
N ARG A 676 -14.84 32.25 -11.19
CA ARG A 676 -14.40 32.91 -12.44
C ARG A 676 -12.95 33.41 -12.40
N ALA A 677 -12.45 33.78 -11.23
CA ALA A 677 -11.09 34.27 -11.04
C ALA A 677 -10.57 33.92 -9.65
N LEU A 678 -9.25 34.06 -9.46
CA LEU A 678 -8.58 33.98 -8.16
C LEU A 678 -8.05 35.38 -7.78
N PRO A 679 -8.07 35.76 -6.49
CA PRO A 679 -7.56 37.06 -6.03
C PRO A 679 -6.02 37.16 -6.15
N GLU A 680 -5.49 38.37 -6.27
CA GLU A 680 -4.03 38.61 -6.31
C GLU A 680 -3.34 38.22 -4.99
N ALA A 681 -4.08 38.21 -3.88
CA ALA A 681 -3.57 37.72 -2.60
C ALA A 681 -3.17 36.24 -2.61
N ILE A 682 -3.59 35.42 -3.58
CA ILE A 682 -3.17 34.01 -3.66
C ILE A 682 -1.65 33.87 -3.73
N GLY A 683 -0.95 34.80 -4.40
CA GLY A 683 0.51 34.80 -4.46
C GLY A 683 1.22 35.23 -3.16
N MET A 684 0.48 35.58 -2.11
CA MET A 684 1.04 35.80 -0.76
C MET A 684 1.19 34.49 0.02
N ILE A 685 0.61 33.39 -0.47
CA ILE A 685 0.54 32.10 0.22
C ILE A 685 1.77 31.24 -0.11
N LEU A 686 2.93 31.65 0.40
CA LEU A 686 4.24 31.13 -0.03
C LEU A 686 4.47 29.63 0.28
N ASN A 687 3.70 29.03 1.18
CA ASN A 687 3.85 27.63 1.59
C ASN A 687 3.00 26.64 0.76
N LEU A 688 2.22 27.12 -0.22
CA LEU A 688 1.43 26.25 -1.09
C LEU A 688 2.35 25.35 -1.92
N THR A 689 2.12 24.04 -1.81
CA THR A 689 2.77 23.01 -2.62
C THR A 689 1.82 22.42 -3.66
N THR A 690 0.50 22.44 -3.39
CA THR A 690 -0.52 21.90 -4.30
C THR A 690 -1.70 22.85 -4.43
N ILE A 691 -2.04 23.19 -5.68
CA ILE A 691 -3.28 23.88 -6.04
C ILE A 691 -4.04 23.02 -7.04
N ASP A 692 -5.29 22.72 -6.71
CA ASP A 692 -6.16 21.93 -7.57
C ASP A 692 -7.43 22.68 -7.95
N LEU A 693 -7.52 23.02 -9.23
CA LEU A 693 -8.60 23.78 -9.85
C LEU A 693 -9.32 22.95 -10.92
N PHE A 694 -9.21 21.62 -10.88
CA PHE A 694 -9.83 20.72 -11.88
C PHE A 694 -11.29 21.13 -12.15
N GLY A 695 -11.69 21.34 -13.40
CA GLY A 695 -13.09 21.61 -13.77
C GLY A 695 -13.67 22.95 -13.30
N CYS A 696 -12.82 23.93 -12.93
CA CYS A 696 -13.26 25.29 -12.65
C CYS A 696 -13.53 26.10 -13.92
N ASN A 697 -14.34 27.15 -13.82
CA ASN A 697 -14.64 28.07 -14.93
C ASN A 697 -13.75 29.33 -14.92
N ILE A 698 -12.53 29.21 -14.38
CA ILE A 698 -11.57 30.31 -14.30
C ILE A 698 -11.19 30.80 -15.71
N THR A 699 -11.14 32.13 -15.90
CA THR A 699 -10.80 32.74 -17.19
C THR A 699 -9.31 33.03 -17.32
N GLU A 700 -8.66 33.40 -16.21
CA GLU A 700 -7.23 33.69 -16.11
C GLU A 700 -6.71 33.39 -14.69
N LEU A 701 -5.39 33.23 -14.57
CA LEU A 701 -4.68 33.18 -13.28
C LEU A 701 -4.00 34.53 -13.03
N PRO A 702 -4.00 35.07 -11.80
CA PRO A 702 -3.39 36.36 -11.47
C PRO A 702 -1.86 36.37 -11.64
N GLU A 703 -1.27 37.54 -11.90
CA GLU A 703 0.19 37.66 -12.12
C GLU A 703 1.00 37.37 -10.85
N SER A 704 0.40 37.50 -9.66
CA SER A 704 1.01 37.07 -8.40
C SER A 704 1.28 35.57 -8.31
N PHE A 705 0.70 34.69 -9.15
CA PHE A 705 0.95 33.25 -9.11
C PHE A 705 2.44 32.92 -9.15
N GLY A 706 3.24 33.65 -9.94
CA GLY A 706 4.69 33.45 -10.02
C GLY A 706 5.48 33.71 -8.73
N LYS A 707 4.83 34.14 -7.63
CA LYS A 707 5.43 34.25 -6.29
C LYS A 707 5.38 32.93 -5.50
N LEU A 708 4.64 31.93 -5.95
CA LEU A 708 4.46 30.65 -5.27
C LEU A 708 5.67 29.73 -5.46
N GLU A 709 6.83 30.12 -4.93
CA GLU A 709 8.10 29.44 -5.20
C GLU A 709 8.14 27.98 -4.74
N ASN A 710 7.31 27.59 -3.76
CA ASN A 710 7.20 26.21 -3.25
C ASN A 710 6.12 25.37 -3.95
N LEU A 711 5.43 25.90 -4.96
CA LEU A 711 4.37 25.16 -5.64
C LEU A 711 4.97 24.02 -6.46
N GLU A 712 4.60 22.79 -6.13
CA GLU A 712 5.07 21.55 -6.77
C GLU A 712 4.06 21.01 -7.79
N MET A 713 2.76 21.17 -7.52
CA MET A 713 1.69 20.62 -8.33
C MET A 713 0.59 21.66 -8.59
N LEU A 714 0.33 21.90 -9.88
CA LEU A 714 -0.76 22.75 -10.35
C LEU A 714 -1.68 21.97 -11.30
N ILE A 715 -2.93 21.80 -10.88
CA ILE A 715 -3.96 21.08 -11.65
C ILE A 715 -5.01 22.08 -12.15
N LEU A 716 -5.11 22.18 -13.47
CA LEU A 716 -6.00 23.06 -14.24
C LEU A 716 -6.80 22.26 -15.28
N ASP A 717 -6.76 20.93 -15.21
CA ASP A 717 -7.48 20.03 -16.11
C ASP A 717 -8.98 20.41 -16.17
N GLU A 718 -9.58 20.36 -17.36
CA GLU A 718 -10.98 20.74 -17.62
C GLU A 718 -11.35 22.22 -17.31
N CYS A 719 -10.37 23.11 -17.07
CA CYS A 719 -10.62 24.57 -17.01
C CYS A 719 -10.86 25.17 -18.40
N LYS A 720 -12.04 24.90 -18.98
CA LYS A 720 -12.37 25.17 -20.39
C LYS A 720 -12.34 26.66 -20.78
N ASN A 721 -12.51 27.57 -19.82
CA ASN A 721 -12.47 29.02 -20.08
C ASN A 721 -11.10 29.65 -19.84
N LEU A 722 -10.09 28.87 -19.42
CA LEU A 722 -8.75 29.39 -19.17
C LEU A 722 -8.02 29.59 -20.51
N HIS A 723 -7.88 30.84 -20.95
CA HIS A 723 -7.32 31.17 -22.27
C HIS A 723 -5.82 31.47 -22.28
N LYS A 724 -5.24 31.89 -21.15
CA LYS A 724 -3.84 32.27 -21.05
C LYS A 724 -3.26 31.91 -19.68
N LEU A 725 -1.96 31.65 -19.65
CA LEU A 725 -1.17 31.57 -18.41
C LEU A 725 -0.46 32.92 -18.18
N PRO A 726 -0.30 33.36 -16.92
CA PRO A 726 0.40 34.60 -16.59
C PRO A 726 1.88 34.51 -16.96
N VAL A 727 2.50 35.64 -17.31
CA VAL A 727 3.92 35.67 -17.70
C VAL A 727 4.81 35.24 -16.53
N SER A 728 4.37 35.54 -15.31
CA SER A 728 5.05 35.16 -14.08
C SER A 728 5.12 33.65 -13.81
N ILE A 729 4.34 32.80 -14.52
CA ILE A 729 4.33 31.34 -14.31
C ILE A 729 5.73 30.73 -14.40
N GLY A 730 6.60 31.26 -15.28
CA GLY A 730 7.98 30.81 -15.44
C GLY A 730 8.89 31.07 -14.23
N LYS A 731 8.40 31.72 -13.17
CA LYS A 731 9.11 31.92 -11.90
C LYS A 731 8.92 30.76 -10.90
N LEU A 732 8.00 29.83 -11.17
CA LEU A 732 7.70 28.69 -10.29
C LEU A 732 8.80 27.63 -10.35
N LYS A 733 9.90 27.85 -9.63
CA LYS A 733 11.09 26.99 -9.70
C LYS A 733 10.87 25.58 -9.15
N SER A 734 9.94 25.39 -8.22
CA SER A 734 9.66 24.07 -7.61
C SER A 734 8.56 23.29 -8.32
N LEU A 735 7.96 23.84 -9.39
CA LEU A 735 6.83 23.19 -10.05
C LEU A 735 7.28 21.93 -10.79
N CYS A 736 6.86 20.78 -10.28
CA CYS A 736 7.16 19.45 -10.82
C CYS A 736 6.07 18.97 -11.78
N HIS A 737 4.81 19.30 -11.51
CA HIS A 737 3.66 18.81 -12.25
C HIS A 737 2.72 19.95 -12.65
N LEU A 738 2.54 20.14 -13.96
CA LEU A 738 1.55 21.04 -14.54
C LEU A 738 0.57 20.25 -15.39
N LEU A 739 -0.67 20.12 -14.89
CA LEU A 739 -1.76 19.45 -15.59
C LEU A 739 -2.75 20.53 -16.05
N MET A 740 -2.98 20.65 -17.36
CA MET A 740 -3.83 21.66 -17.98
C MET A 740 -4.57 21.11 -19.22
N LYS A 741 -4.95 19.83 -19.17
CA LYS A 741 -5.72 19.14 -20.20
C LYS A 741 -7.05 19.84 -20.43
N ARG A 742 -7.48 19.93 -21.69
CA ARG A 742 -8.79 20.46 -22.10
C ARG A 742 -9.08 21.87 -21.58
N THR A 743 -8.03 22.67 -21.41
CA THR A 743 -8.12 24.13 -21.21
C THR A 743 -8.32 24.84 -22.55
N ALA A 744 -8.56 26.16 -22.55
CA ALA A 744 -8.52 26.98 -23.78
C ALA A 744 -7.16 27.67 -24.04
N VAL A 745 -6.12 27.35 -23.26
CA VAL A 745 -4.78 27.93 -23.44
C VAL A 745 -4.18 27.52 -24.78
N THR A 746 -3.80 28.48 -25.61
CA THR A 746 -3.20 28.25 -26.94
C THR A 746 -1.75 28.69 -27.05
N VAL A 747 -1.27 29.55 -26.15
CA VAL A 747 0.10 30.10 -26.19
C VAL A 747 0.78 29.93 -24.83
N LEU A 748 2.02 29.43 -24.84
CA LEU A 748 2.89 29.38 -23.67
C LEU A 748 3.72 30.67 -23.54
N PRO A 749 3.89 31.25 -22.34
CA PRO A 749 4.72 32.44 -22.14
C PRO A 749 6.17 32.27 -22.58
N LYS A 750 6.84 33.35 -23.00
CA LYS A 750 8.25 33.33 -23.49
C LYS A 750 9.25 32.76 -22.49
N ASN A 751 8.97 32.87 -21.18
CA ASN A 751 9.82 32.39 -20.10
C ASN A 751 9.40 31.02 -19.55
N PHE A 752 8.49 30.30 -20.22
CA PHE A 752 7.94 29.03 -19.73
C PHE A 752 9.02 27.96 -19.50
N GLY A 753 10.10 27.99 -20.28
CA GLY A 753 11.24 27.09 -20.09
C GLY A 753 12.04 27.29 -18.81
N ASN A 754 11.78 28.34 -18.03
CA ASN A 754 12.44 28.59 -16.75
C ASN A 754 11.86 27.74 -15.60
N LEU A 755 10.84 26.91 -15.87
CA LEU A 755 10.31 25.91 -14.94
C LEU A 755 11.29 24.74 -14.77
N SER A 756 12.42 25.00 -14.11
CA SER A 756 13.58 24.10 -14.08
C SER A 756 13.31 22.73 -13.43
N SER A 757 12.31 22.63 -12.56
CA SER A 757 11.94 21.38 -11.87
C SER A 757 10.81 20.61 -12.55
N LEU A 758 10.29 21.08 -13.68
CA LEU A 758 9.11 20.49 -14.31
C LEU A 758 9.43 19.09 -14.84
N MET A 759 8.77 18.08 -14.26
CA MET A 759 8.90 16.68 -14.64
C MET A 759 7.73 16.21 -15.50
N LYS A 760 6.54 16.78 -15.34
CA LYS A 760 5.35 16.38 -16.10
C LYS A 760 4.56 17.59 -16.58
N LEU A 761 4.35 17.66 -17.89
CA LEU A 761 3.50 18.64 -18.56
C LEU A 761 2.41 17.95 -19.36
N GLU A 762 1.17 18.11 -18.93
CA GLU A 762 0.01 17.54 -19.60
C GLU A 762 -0.89 18.64 -20.10
N MET A 763 -0.96 18.81 -21.41
CA MET A 763 -1.68 19.92 -22.00
C MET A 763 -2.71 19.52 -23.06
N GLN A 764 -2.81 18.23 -23.39
CA GLN A 764 -3.78 17.63 -24.33
C GLN A 764 -5.11 18.38 -24.50
N LYS A 765 -5.48 18.66 -25.76
CA LYS A 765 -6.82 19.17 -26.13
C LYS A 765 -7.70 18.07 -26.72
N ASN A 766 -8.97 18.39 -26.91
CA ASN A 766 -9.89 17.55 -27.68
C ASN A 766 -9.69 17.83 -29.19
N PRO A 767 -9.31 16.82 -30.02
CA PRO A 767 -9.08 17.01 -31.46
C PRO A 767 -10.25 17.66 -32.21
N LEU A 768 -11.49 17.37 -31.80
CA LEU A 768 -12.70 17.93 -32.42
C LEU A 768 -12.91 19.41 -32.09
N GLU A 769 -12.52 19.84 -30.90
CA GLU A 769 -12.57 21.27 -30.51
C GLU A 769 -11.46 22.05 -31.23
N SER A 770 -10.28 21.43 -31.40
CA SER A 770 -9.17 22.01 -32.17
C SER A 770 -9.39 22.08 -33.68
N LEU A 771 -10.56 21.71 -34.22
CA LEU A 771 -10.92 21.96 -35.63
C LEU A 771 -11.85 23.17 -35.79
N ARG A 772 -12.50 23.62 -34.70
CA ARG A 772 -13.57 24.63 -34.75
C ARG A 772 -13.12 26.08 -34.52
N THR A 773 -11.93 26.31 -33.95
CA THR A 773 -11.41 27.67 -33.71
C THR A 773 -10.52 28.13 -34.87
N GLN A 774 -10.76 29.32 -35.44
CA GLN A 774 -9.97 29.89 -36.55
C GLN A 774 -8.57 30.42 -36.14
N ASP A 775 -8.09 30.10 -34.93
CA ASP A 775 -6.86 30.67 -34.36
C ASP A 775 -5.56 30.03 -34.85
N GLN A 776 -4.53 30.90 -34.92
CA GLN A 776 -3.16 30.74 -35.41
C GLN A 776 -2.44 29.45 -34.97
N SER A 777 -1.55 28.98 -35.85
CA SER A 777 -0.54 27.96 -35.57
C SER A 777 0.27 28.24 -34.31
N VAL A 778 0.51 27.20 -33.49
CA VAL A 778 1.31 27.33 -32.27
C VAL A 778 2.76 26.95 -32.56
N VAL A 779 3.69 27.79 -32.08
CA VAL A 779 5.14 27.51 -32.09
C VAL A 779 5.61 27.41 -30.65
N LEU A 780 6.35 26.36 -30.31
CA LEU A 780 6.94 26.20 -28.98
C LEU A 780 7.99 27.30 -28.74
N PRO A 781 8.03 27.94 -27.55
CA PRO A 781 9.00 28.99 -27.29
C PRO A 781 10.44 28.44 -27.26
N ASN A 782 11.42 29.19 -27.76
CA ASN A 782 12.84 28.76 -27.76
C ASN A 782 13.37 28.37 -26.38
N SER A 783 12.80 28.92 -25.30
CA SER A 783 13.18 28.55 -23.94
C SER A 783 12.78 27.12 -23.56
N PHE A 784 11.81 26.51 -24.26
CA PHE A 784 11.20 25.22 -23.89
C PHE A 784 12.22 24.10 -23.75
N THR A 785 13.31 24.16 -24.51
CA THR A 785 14.42 23.20 -24.48
C THR A 785 15.24 23.23 -23.18
N LYS A 786 15.02 24.24 -22.31
CA LYS A 786 15.62 24.33 -20.96
C LYS A 786 14.96 23.42 -19.93
N LEU A 787 13.84 22.77 -20.25
CA LEU A 787 13.11 21.86 -19.36
C LEU A 787 13.80 20.49 -19.25
N SER A 788 15.06 20.48 -18.78
CA SER A 788 15.91 19.28 -18.82
C SER A 788 15.45 18.13 -17.93
N LEU A 789 14.62 18.40 -16.91
CA LEU A 789 14.05 17.39 -16.01
C LEU A 789 12.70 16.83 -16.49
N LEU A 790 12.19 17.29 -17.63
CA LEU A 790 10.88 16.88 -18.14
C LEU A 790 10.89 15.40 -18.53
N GLU A 791 10.10 14.59 -17.84
CA GLU A 791 9.96 13.15 -18.08
C GLU A 791 8.74 12.80 -18.93
N GLU A 792 7.64 13.56 -18.80
CA GLU A 792 6.40 13.32 -19.53
C GLU A 792 5.89 14.62 -20.17
N LEU A 793 5.71 14.60 -21.50
CA LEU A 793 5.10 15.67 -22.27
C LEU A 793 3.93 15.14 -23.09
N ASN A 794 2.73 15.67 -22.83
CA ASN A 794 1.55 15.40 -23.64
C ASN A 794 1.00 16.70 -24.23
N ALA A 795 1.35 16.94 -25.50
CA ALA A 795 0.99 18.08 -26.33
C ALA A 795 -0.03 17.71 -27.42
N ARG A 796 -0.83 16.66 -27.21
CA ARG A 796 -1.77 16.19 -28.22
C ARG A 796 -2.80 17.27 -28.58
N ALA A 797 -3.08 17.45 -29.87
CA ALA A 797 -4.06 18.41 -30.39
C ALA A 797 -3.78 19.88 -30.03
N TRP A 798 -2.50 20.26 -29.93
CA TRP A 798 -2.06 21.64 -29.62
C TRP A 798 -1.89 22.55 -30.84
N ARG A 799 -2.10 22.03 -32.06
CA ARG A 799 -1.85 22.76 -33.32
C ARG A 799 -0.41 23.26 -33.47
N ILE A 800 0.54 22.50 -32.93
CA ILE A 800 1.97 22.76 -33.15
C ILE A 800 2.24 22.58 -34.64
N SER A 801 2.86 23.55 -35.29
CA SER A 801 3.13 23.51 -36.73
C SER A 801 4.56 23.91 -37.10
N GLY A 802 4.91 23.74 -38.38
CA GLY A 802 6.26 24.03 -38.88
C GLY A 802 7.27 22.95 -38.52
N LYS A 803 8.53 23.36 -38.27
CA LYS A 803 9.62 22.44 -37.89
C LYS A 803 9.85 22.47 -36.38
N ILE A 804 9.91 21.31 -35.74
CA ILE A 804 10.36 21.22 -34.35
C ILE A 804 11.89 21.38 -34.34
N PRO A 805 12.47 22.33 -33.57
CA PRO A 805 13.90 22.62 -33.60
C PRO A 805 14.78 21.45 -33.12
N ASP A 806 15.99 21.32 -33.67
CA ASP A 806 16.95 20.27 -33.29
C ASP A 806 17.33 20.30 -31.81
N ASP A 807 17.37 21.49 -31.21
CA ASP A 807 17.57 21.68 -29.77
C ASP A 807 16.55 20.95 -28.87
N PHE A 808 15.45 20.43 -29.43
CA PHE A 808 14.48 19.60 -28.71
C PHE A 808 15.12 18.29 -28.19
N GLU A 809 16.22 17.83 -28.80
CA GLU A 809 17.00 16.68 -28.31
C GLU A 809 17.59 16.89 -26.90
N LYS A 810 17.66 18.14 -26.42
CA LYS A 810 18.17 18.50 -25.08
C LYS A 810 17.24 18.07 -23.94
N LEU A 811 16.01 17.63 -24.24
CA LEU A 811 15.07 17.09 -23.25
C LEU A 811 15.45 15.64 -22.84
N SER A 812 16.69 15.43 -22.40
CA SER A 812 17.29 14.10 -22.20
C SER A 812 16.59 13.22 -21.16
N SER A 813 15.83 13.81 -20.23
CA SER A 813 15.06 13.08 -19.22
C SER A 813 13.71 12.54 -19.71
N LEU A 814 13.30 12.89 -20.92
CA LEU A 814 11.97 12.59 -21.44
C LEU A 814 11.80 11.08 -21.64
N LYS A 815 10.80 10.50 -20.96
CA LYS A 815 10.41 9.08 -21.04
C LYS A 815 9.17 8.89 -21.91
N LYS A 816 8.25 9.85 -21.92
CA LYS A 816 7.01 9.79 -22.72
C LYS A 816 6.75 11.10 -23.45
N LEU A 817 6.51 10.99 -24.75
CA LEU A 817 6.20 12.10 -25.63
C LEU A 817 4.95 11.78 -26.46
N ASP A 818 3.89 12.57 -26.27
CA ASP A 818 2.69 12.56 -27.13
C ASP A 818 2.55 13.92 -27.82
N LEU A 819 2.76 13.92 -29.13
CA LEU A 819 2.55 15.06 -30.03
C LEU A 819 1.46 14.77 -31.07
N GLY A 820 0.58 13.80 -30.85
CA GLY A 820 -0.44 13.44 -31.83
C GLY A 820 -1.40 14.60 -32.18
N ASN A 821 -2.02 14.53 -33.35
CA ASN A 821 -3.01 15.51 -33.84
C ASN A 821 -2.44 16.94 -33.94
N ASN A 822 -1.21 17.08 -34.41
CA ASN A 822 -0.56 18.37 -34.67
C ASN A 822 -0.20 18.51 -36.16
N ASN A 823 0.26 19.70 -36.57
CA ASN A 823 0.45 20.12 -37.96
C ASN A 823 1.92 20.43 -38.28
N PHE A 824 2.87 19.78 -37.60
CA PHE A 824 4.29 19.98 -37.90
C PHE A 824 4.72 19.10 -39.08
N SER A 825 5.58 19.65 -39.94
CA SER A 825 6.06 18.97 -41.15
C SER A 825 7.28 18.08 -40.89
N SER A 826 8.06 18.41 -39.84
CA SER A 826 9.26 17.66 -39.48
C SER A 826 9.54 17.67 -37.98
N LEU A 827 10.05 16.53 -37.50
CA LEU A 827 10.70 16.37 -36.20
C LEU A 827 12.16 16.90 -36.26
N PRO A 828 12.87 17.00 -35.13
CA PRO A 828 14.31 17.22 -35.09
C PRO A 828 15.08 16.28 -36.04
N SER A 829 16.24 16.73 -36.54
CA SER A 829 17.09 15.91 -37.43
C SER A 829 17.52 14.58 -36.80
N SER A 830 17.53 14.49 -35.46
CA SER A 830 17.71 13.26 -34.69
C SER A 830 16.90 13.31 -33.39
N LEU A 831 16.35 12.18 -32.94
CA LEU A 831 15.75 12.02 -31.61
C LEU A 831 16.63 11.16 -30.68
N CYS A 832 17.82 10.76 -31.13
CA CYS A 832 18.73 9.93 -30.34
C CYS A 832 19.18 10.59 -29.02
N GLY A 833 19.20 11.93 -28.95
CA GLY A 833 19.49 12.67 -27.71
C GLY A 833 18.48 12.44 -26.58
N LEU A 834 17.25 12.02 -26.92
CA LEU A 834 16.22 11.62 -25.96
C LEU A 834 16.46 10.19 -25.45
N SER A 835 17.63 9.97 -24.84
CA SER A 835 18.17 8.63 -24.52
C SER A 835 17.35 7.81 -23.50
N LEU A 836 16.39 8.44 -22.82
CA LEU A 836 15.47 7.77 -21.89
C LEU A 836 14.05 7.60 -22.46
N LEU A 837 13.80 8.01 -23.71
CA LEU A 837 12.46 7.98 -24.30
C LEU A 837 12.01 6.54 -24.53
N GLN A 838 10.91 6.18 -23.89
CA GLN A 838 10.28 4.86 -23.97
C GLN A 838 9.04 4.88 -24.88
N LYS A 839 8.29 5.98 -24.90
CA LYS A 839 7.02 6.07 -25.63
C LYS A 839 6.99 7.32 -26.51
N LEU A 840 6.79 7.12 -27.82
CA LEU A 840 6.63 8.17 -28.80
C LEU A 840 5.27 8.01 -29.52
N HIS A 841 4.35 8.93 -29.23
CA HIS A 841 3.03 8.98 -29.85
C HIS A 841 2.91 10.22 -30.74
N LEU A 842 2.68 9.98 -32.02
CA LEU A 842 2.54 10.94 -33.12
C LEU A 842 1.27 10.70 -33.97
N PRO A 843 0.17 10.11 -33.46
CA PRO A 843 -0.92 9.73 -34.35
C PRO A 843 -1.64 10.97 -34.91
N HIS A 844 -2.06 10.92 -36.17
CA HIS A 844 -2.73 12.00 -36.91
C HIS A 844 -1.87 13.27 -37.10
N CYS A 845 -0.55 13.15 -37.20
CA CYS A 845 0.31 14.24 -37.63
C CYS A 845 0.37 14.28 -39.17
N GLN A 846 -0.65 14.89 -39.80
CA GLN A 846 -0.92 14.71 -41.23
C GLN A 846 0.14 15.33 -42.15
N GLU A 847 0.89 16.34 -41.68
CA GLU A 847 1.95 17.01 -42.45
C GLU A 847 3.34 16.39 -42.26
N LEU A 848 3.50 15.43 -41.34
CA LEU A 848 4.79 14.83 -41.02
C LEU A 848 5.33 14.01 -42.18
N VAL A 849 6.50 14.38 -42.72
CA VAL A 849 7.09 13.76 -43.92
C VAL A 849 8.07 12.62 -43.59
N SER A 850 8.80 12.68 -42.49
CA SER A 850 9.82 11.68 -42.15
C SER A 850 9.94 11.43 -40.65
N LEU A 851 10.33 10.20 -40.29
CA LEU A 851 10.80 9.84 -38.95
C LEU A 851 12.34 9.84 -38.89
N PRO A 852 12.97 10.70 -38.08
CA PRO A 852 14.43 10.77 -37.93
C PRO A 852 14.97 9.56 -37.14
N PRO A 853 16.31 9.42 -36.98
CA PRO A 853 16.89 8.41 -36.10
C PRO A 853 16.27 8.46 -34.69
N LEU A 854 15.82 7.29 -34.22
CA LEU A 854 15.08 7.12 -32.97
C LEU A 854 15.99 6.61 -31.84
N PRO A 855 15.70 6.92 -30.56
CA PRO A 855 16.52 6.49 -29.44
C PRO A 855 16.38 4.98 -29.16
N LEU A 856 17.49 4.32 -28.82
CA LEU A 856 17.56 2.86 -28.55
C LEU A 856 16.71 2.41 -27.34
N SER A 857 16.31 3.34 -26.47
CA SER A 857 15.45 3.09 -25.32
C SER A 857 13.97 2.86 -25.66
N LEU A 858 13.56 3.13 -26.91
CA LEU A 858 12.16 3.18 -27.32
C LEU A 858 11.46 1.82 -27.22
N GLU A 859 10.31 1.79 -26.55
CA GLU A 859 9.47 0.59 -26.34
C GLU A 859 8.17 0.65 -27.15
N GLU A 860 7.62 1.85 -27.39
CA GLU A 860 6.38 2.07 -28.13
C GLU A 860 6.52 3.25 -29.12
N LEU A 861 6.21 2.99 -30.39
CA LEU A 861 6.12 3.98 -31.46
C LEU A 861 4.74 3.92 -32.11
N ASP A 862 3.99 5.02 -32.04
CA ASP A 862 2.72 5.19 -32.74
C ASP A 862 2.75 6.43 -33.64
N ALA A 863 2.87 6.22 -34.94
CA ALA A 863 2.78 7.23 -35.99
C ALA A 863 1.60 6.96 -36.93
N SER A 864 0.50 6.40 -36.39
CA SER A 864 -0.69 6.10 -37.20
C SER A 864 -1.35 7.36 -37.79
N ASN A 865 -1.98 7.22 -38.96
CA ASN A 865 -2.69 8.30 -39.65
C ASN A 865 -1.80 9.51 -40.03
N CYS A 866 -0.49 9.30 -40.19
CA CYS A 866 0.44 10.28 -40.74
C CYS A 866 0.51 10.12 -42.27
N PHE A 867 -0.50 10.61 -42.99
CA PHE A 867 -0.67 10.34 -44.43
C PHE A 867 0.46 10.87 -45.33
N ALA A 868 1.17 11.93 -44.90
CA ALA A 868 2.31 12.48 -45.62
C ALA A 868 3.64 11.76 -45.34
N LEU A 869 3.66 10.78 -44.44
CA LEU A 869 4.90 10.12 -44.01
C LEU A 869 5.48 9.27 -45.15
N GLU A 870 6.67 9.63 -45.63
CA GLU A 870 7.35 9.02 -46.77
C GLU A 870 8.52 8.13 -46.35
N THR A 871 9.27 8.53 -45.32
CA THR A 871 10.51 7.84 -44.90
C THR A 871 10.55 7.56 -43.40
N ILE A 872 11.10 6.39 -43.05
CA ILE A 872 11.38 5.97 -41.67
C ILE A 872 12.87 5.59 -41.58
N SER A 873 13.58 6.16 -40.63
CA SER A 873 14.99 5.83 -40.36
C SER A 873 15.15 4.38 -39.90
N ASP A 874 16.34 3.81 -40.04
CA ASP A 874 16.63 2.42 -39.68
C ASP A 874 16.26 2.10 -38.22
N VAL A 875 15.42 1.07 -38.03
CA VAL A 875 14.95 0.60 -36.71
C VAL A 875 15.73 -0.59 -36.18
N SER A 876 16.79 -1.04 -36.86
CA SER A 876 17.58 -2.23 -36.51
C SER A 876 18.09 -2.24 -35.07
N GLY A 877 18.47 -1.07 -34.53
CA GLY A 877 18.95 -0.91 -33.16
C GLY A 877 17.88 -0.84 -32.07
N LEU A 878 16.58 -0.78 -32.41
CA LEU A 878 15.48 -0.62 -31.45
C LEU A 878 15.07 -1.94 -30.79
N GLU A 879 16.01 -2.64 -30.16
CA GLU A 879 15.78 -3.98 -29.59
C GLU A 879 14.66 -4.01 -28.52
N ARG A 880 14.38 -2.89 -27.86
CA ARG A 880 13.32 -2.79 -26.84
C ARG A 880 11.92 -2.55 -27.41
N LEU A 881 11.79 -2.29 -28.71
CA LEU A 881 10.52 -1.91 -29.32
C LEU A 881 9.52 -3.08 -29.27
N THR A 882 8.40 -2.86 -28.56
CA THR A 882 7.32 -3.84 -28.40
C THR A 882 6.08 -3.50 -29.22
N LEU A 883 5.89 -2.22 -29.58
CA LEU A 883 4.77 -1.74 -30.37
C LEU A 883 5.28 -0.81 -31.49
N LEU A 884 4.95 -1.16 -32.73
CA LEU A 884 5.11 -0.31 -33.91
C LEU A 884 3.76 -0.13 -34.59
N ASN A 885 3.23 1.09 -34.60
CA ASN A 885 1.99 1.44 -35.28
C ASN A 885 2.26 2.55 -36.31
N ILE A 886 2.12 2.22 -37.58
CA ILE A 886 2.24 3.12 -38.73
C ILE A 886 1.01 3.01 -39.64
N THR A 887 -0.12 2.58 -39.08
CA THR A 887 -1.39 2.42 -39.81
C THR A 887 -1.71 3.66 -40.65
N ASN A 888 -2.17 3.47 -41.88
CA ASN A 888 -2.54 4.53 -42.83
C ASN A 888 -1.38 5.45 -43.27
N CYS A 889 -0.13 5.02 -43.15
CA CYS A 889 1.04 5.70 -43.71
C CYS A 889 1.33 5.19 -45.14
N GLU A 890 0.44 5.52 -46.07
CA GLU A 890 0.39 4.96 -47.44
C GLU A 890 1.66 5.21 -48.29
N LYS A 891 2.37 6.32 -48.01
CA LYS A 891 3.56 6.74 -48.76
C LYS A 891 4.86 6.11 -48.26
N VAL A 892 4.86 5.42 -47.11
CA VAL A 892 6.07 4.78 -46.58
C VAL A 892 6.45 3.61 -47.48
N VAL A 893 7.62 3.70 -48.12
CA VAL A 893 8.12 2.70 -49.08
C VAL A 893 8.92 1.56 -48.43
N ASP A 894 9.52 1.79 -47.26
CA ASP A 894 10.27 0.78 -46.53
C ASP A 894 10.30 1.06 -45.01
N ILE A 895 10.56 0.02 -44.22
CA ILE A 895 10.89 0.07 -42.78
C ILE A 895 12.21 -0.69 -42.59
N PRO A 896 13.37 -0.02 -42.77
CA PRO A 896 14.67 -0.69 -42.70
C PRO A 896 14.93 -1.25 -41.29
N GLY A 897 15.45 -2.48 -41.20
CA GLY A 897 15.84 -3.10 -39.92
C GLY A 897 14.70 -3.77 -39.13
N ILE A 898 13.50 -3.89 -39.69
CA ILE A 898 12.35 -4.54 -39.05
C ILE A 898 12.60 -6.01 -38.68
N GLU A 899 13.44 -6.70 -39.45
CA GLU A 899 13.87 -8.08 -39.22
C GLU A 899 14.65 -8.26 -37.91
N CYS A 900 15.29 -7.19 -37.41
CA CYS A 900 16.08 -7.18 -36.18
C CYS A 900 15.21 -7.02 -34.91
N LEU A 901 13.93 -6.65 -35.04
CA LEU A 901 13.02 -6.36 -33.92
C LEU A 901 12.49 -7.63 -33.24
N LYS A 902 13.37 -8.36 -32.55
CA LYS A 902 13.05 -9.67 -31.94
C LYS A 902 11.98 -9.61 -30.84
N PHE A 903 11.80 -8.47 -30.17
CA PHE A 903 10.86 -8.30 -29.05
C PHE A 903 9.52 -7.65 -29.45
N LEU A 904 9.30 -7.41 -30.74
CA LEU A 904 8.09 -6.80 -31.25
C LEU A 904 6.88 -7.68 -30.94
N LYS A 905 5.90 -7.13 -30.21
CA LYS A 905 4.66 -7.82 -29.84
C LYS A 905 3.47 -7.35 -30.67
N ARG A 906 3.52 -6.12 -31.19
CA ARG A 906 2.41 -5.51 -31.91
C ARG A 906 2.94 -4.73 -33.10
N LEU A 907 2.46 -5.10 -34.29
CA LEU A 907 2.77 -4.42 -35.54
C LEU A 907 1.47 -4.08 -36.26
N TYR A 908 1.22 -2.78 -36.42
CA TYR A 908 0.05 -2.28 -37.14
C TYR A 908 0.50 -1.41 -38.30
N MET A 909 0.24 -1.90 -39.51
CA MET A 909 0.58 -1.23 -40.77
C MET A 909 -0.54 -1.41 -41.80
N SER A 910 -1.79 -1.50 -41.35
CA SER A 910 -2.96 -1.46 -42.23
C SER A 910 -2.87 -0.29 -43.20
N CYS A 911 -3.22 -0.53 -44.46
CA CYS A 911 -3.16 0.45 -45.56
C CYS A 911 -1.77 0.94 -45.97
N CYS A 912 -0.68 0.38 -45.44
CA CYS A 912 0.67 0.72 -45.88
C CYS A 912 1.08 -0.13 -47.09
N LYS A 913 0.48 0.13 -48.26
CA LYS A 913 0.71 -0.68 -49.48
C LYS A 913 2.15 -0.62 -49.97
N ALA A 914 2.74 0.57 -50.00
CA ALA A 914 4.05 0.78 -50.63
C ALA A 914 5.17 -0.04 -49.95
N CYS A 915 5.17 -0.14 -48.62
CA CYS A 915 6.15 -0.97 -47.89
C CYS A 915 5.68 -2.41 -47.59
N SER A 916 4.41 -2.77 -47.88
CA SER A 916 3.84 -4.06 -47.45
C SER A 916 4.64 -5.25 -47.94
N LEU A 917 5.00 -5.30 -49.24
CA LEU A 917 5.74 -6.41 -49.81
C LEU A 917 7.14 -6.54 -49.20
N THR A 918 7.85 -5.41 -49.05
CA THR A 918 9.19 -5.36 -48.48
C THR A 918 9.19 -5.83 -47.03
N VAL A 919 8.22 -5.38 -46.22
CA VAL A 919 8.08 -5.79 -44.82
C VAL A 919 7.73 -7.27 -44.71
N LYS A 920 6.77 -7.77 -45.50
CA LYS A 920 6.37 -9.20 -45.50
C LYS A 920 7.57 -10.14 -45.72
N ARG A 921 8.47 -9.79 -46.65
CA ARG A 921 9.69 -10.57 -46.93
C ARG A 921 10.73 -10.53 -45.81
N ARG A 922 10.71 -9.50 -44.96
CA ARG A 922 11.67 -9.32 -43.84
C ARG A 922 11.14 -9.81 -42.49
N LEU A 923 9.87 -10.26 -42.40
CA LEU A 923 9.32 -10.81 -41.16
C LEU A 923 9.95 -12.17 -40.83
N SER A 924 10.92 -12.16 -39.92
CA SER A 924 11.60 -13.37 -39.47
C SER A 924 10.71 -14.26 -38.59
N LYS A 925 11.01 -15.57 -38.55
CA LYS A 925 10.34 -16.51 -37.64
C LYS A 925 10.38 -16.06 -36.18
N VAL A 926 11.49 -15.44 -35.75
CA VAL A 926 11.69 -14.96 -34.37
C VAL A 926 10.75 -13.81 -34.05
N CYS A 927 10.58 -12.87 -34.99
CA CYS A 927 9.63 -11.77 -34.86
C CYS A 927 8.19 -12.29 -34.76
N LEU A 928 7.77 -13.16 -35.70
CA LEU A 928 6.41 -13.72 -35.75
C LEU A 928 6.07 -14.61 -34.54
N ARG A 929 7.06 -15.26 -33.91
CA ARG A 929 6.87 -16.02 -32.67
C ARG A 929 6.39 -15.15 -31.51
N ASN A 930 6.89 -13.92 -31.43
CA ASN A 930 6.61 -12.98 -30.32
C ASN A 930 5.43 -12.04 -30.59
N ILE A 931 5.03 -11.89 -31.86
CA ILE A 931 3.89 -11.09 -32.26
C ILE A 931 2.59 -11.63 -31.65
N ARG A 932 1.85 -10.73 -30.99
CA ARG A 932 0.51 -10.93 -30.46
C ARG A 932 -0.56 -10.35 -31.38
N ASN A 933 -0.27 -9.22 -32.02
CA ASN A 933 -1.17 -8.56 -32.96
C ASN A 933 -0.38 -8.09 -34.18
N LEU A 934 -0.81 -8.55 -35.35
CA LEU A 934 -0.28 -8.15 -36.65
C LEU A 934 -1.41 -7.62 -37.51
N SER A 935 -1.18 -6.54 -38.22
CA SER A 935 -2.13 -5.99 -39.20
C SER A 935 -1.38 -5.39 -40.38
N MET A 936 -1.73 -5.79 -41.59
CA MET A 936 -1.14 -5.29 -42.84
C MET A 936 -2.05 -5.56 -44.06
N PRO A 937 -1.79 -4.96 -45.24
CA PRO A 937 -2.51 -5.30 -46.47
C PRO A 937 -2.40 -6.78 -46.84
N GLY A 938 -3.51 -7.44 -47.17
CA GLY A 938 -3.54 -8.85 -47.57
C GLY A 938 -4.95 -9.47 -47.65
N SER A 939 -5.16 -10.32 -48.65
CA SER A 939 -6.42 -11.00 -49.02
C SER A 939 -6.44 -12.52 -48.82
N LYS A 940 -5.31 -13.13 -48.44
CA LYS A 940 -5.14 -14.58 -48.28
C LYS A 940 -4.92 -14.93 -46.81
N ILE A 941 -5.40 -16.10 -46.40
CA ILE A 941 -5.09 -16.74 -45.11
C ILE A 941 -4.28 -18.00 -45.44
N PRO A 942 -3.30 -18.44 -44.63
CA PRO A 942 -2.55 -19.66 -44.93
C PRO A 942 -3.47 -20.88 -44.98
N ASP A 943 -3.26 -21.78 -45.95
CA ASP A 943 -4.16 -22.91 -46.22
C ASP A 943 -4.23 -23.94 -45.08
N TRP A 944 -3.21 -23.96 -44.21
CA TRP A 944 -3.16 -24.81 -43.01
C TRP A 944 -3.96 -24.25 -41.82
N PHE A 945 -4.60 -23.08 -41.95
CA PHE A 945 -5.61 -22.62 -41.00
C PHE A 945 -6.95 -23.32 -41.27
N SER A 946 -7.66 -23.70 -40.22
CA SER A 946 -9.03 -24.19 -40.37
C SER A 946 -9.98 -23.02 -40.64
N GLN A 947 -10.64 -23.02 -41.81
CA GLN A 947 -11.54 -21.95 -42.27
C GLN A 947 -13.04 -22.24 -42.02
N GLU A 948 -13.35 -23.29 -41.26
CA GLU A 948 -14.74 -23.63 -40.92
C GLU A 948 -15.31 -22.67 -39.87
N SER A 949 -16.62 -22.38 -39.96
CA SER A 949 -17.32 -21.48 -39.03
C SER A 949 -17.41 -22.01 -37.60
N ALA A 950 -17.25 -23.32 -37.41
CA ALA A 950 -17.14 -23.98 -36.11
C ALA A 950 -16.05 -25.05 -36.20
N VAL A 951 -14.90 -24.84 -35.55
CA VAL A 951 -13.78 -25.77 -35.60
C VAL A 951 -13.76 -26.63 -34.35
N HIS A 952 -13.87 -27.94 -34.52
CA HIS A 952 -13.77 -28.90 -33.41
C HIS A 952 -12.33 -29.41 -33.30
N PHE A 953 -11.73 -29.23 -32.12
CA PHE A 953 -10.39 -29.73 -31.83
C PHE A 953 -10.46 -30.79 -30.73
N SER A 954 -9.70 -31.87 -30.89
CA SER A 954 -9.47 -32.88 -29.85
C SER A 954 -8.06 -32.72 -29.28
N GLU A 955 -7.88 -32.91 -27.97
CA GLU A 955 -6.55 -32.96 -27.37
C GLU A 955 -5.70 -34.05 -28.07
N ARG A 956 -4.49 -33.67 -28.49
CA ARG A 956 -3.49 -34.63 -28.98
C ARG A 956 -2.95 -35.40 -27.77
N LYS A 957 -2.89 -36.73 -27.85
CA LYS A 957 -2.27 -37.54 -26.78
C LYS A 957 -0.87 -37.01 -26.47
N ASN A 958 -0.66 -36.57 -25.23
CA ASN A 958 0.61 -36.09 -24.67
C ASN A 958 1.10 -34.69 -25.08
N ARG A 959 0.28 -33.82 -25.68
CA ARG A 959 0.66 -32.40 -25.90
C ARG A 959 -0.46 -31.45 -25.49
N LYS A 960 -0.12 -30.48 -24.62
CA LYS A 960 -1.08 -29.45 -24.18
C LYS A 960 -1.19 -28.32 -25.20
N ILE A 961 -2.35 -27.68 -25.27
CA ILE A 961 -2.55 -26.45 -26.03
C ILE A 961 -1.85 -25.30 -25.29
N LYS A 962 -0.92 -24.61 -25.98
CA LYS A 962 -0.12 -23.50 -25.45
C LYS A 962 -0.68 -22.14 -25.85
N ALA A 963 -1.21 -22.01 -27.07
CA ALA A 963 -1.75 -20.76 -27.60
C ALA A 963 -2.76 -20.99 -28.72
N LEU A 964 -3.49 -19.92 -29.07
CA LEU A 964 -4.44 -19.85 -30.18
C LEU A 964 -4.00 -18.73 -31.14
N ILE A 965 -3.98 -19.00 -32.44
CA ILE A 965 -3.86 -17.97 -33.47
C ILE A 965 -5.20 -17.84 -34.20
N VAL A 966 -5.70 -16.61 -34.27
CA VAL A 966 -6.85 -16.24 -35.11
C VAL A 966 -6.33 -15.37 -36.25
N CYS A 967 -6.62 -15.77 -37.48
CA CYS A 967 -6.32 -15.01 -38.68
C CYS A 967 -7.63 -14.58 -39.33
N VAL A 968 -7.76 -13.30 -39.69
CA VAL A 968 -8.94 -12.76 -40.36
C VAL A 968 -8.54 -11.84 -41.50
N VAL A 969 -9.31 -11.87 -42.58
CA VAL A 969 -9.23 -10.92 -43.69
C VAL A 969 -10.48 -10.07 -43.64
N VAL A 970 -10.27 -8.77 -43.49
CA VAL A 970 -11.34 -7.78 -43.34
C VAL A 970 -11.22 -6.76 -44.46
N SER A 971 -12.35 -6.35 -45.04
CA SER A 971 -12.44 -5.23 -45.98
C SER A 971 -13.62 -4.33 -45.61
N LEU A 972 -13.70 -3.15 -46.21
CA LEU A 972 -14.93 -2.34 -46.14
C LEU A 972 -15.88 -2.67 -47.28
N ASP A 973 -17.18 -2.48 -47.05
CA ASP A 973 -18.27 -2.64 -48.02
C ASP A 973 -18.95 -1.30 -48.39
N ARG A 974 -18.68 -0.21 -47.65
CA ARG A 974 -19.23 1.14 -47.88
C ARG A 974 -18.24 2.23 -47.43
N GLU A 975 -18.40 3.45 -47.93
CA GLU A 975 -17.72 4.62 -47.37
C GLU A 975 -18.15 4.85 -45.93
N ILE A 976 -17.20 4.84 -45.00
CA ILE A 976 -17.45 5.10 -43.58
C ILE A 976 -17.56 6.62 -43.36
N PRO A 977 -18.46 7.09 -42.47
CA PRO A 977 -18.51 8.49 -42.02
C PRO A 977 -17.13 9.01 -41.63
N GLU A 978 -16.79 10.25 -42.03
CA GLU A 978 -15.46 10.83 -41.74
C GLU A 978 -15.09 10.72 -40.26
N ASP A 979 -16.05 10.91 -39.35
CA ASP A 979 -15.89 10.82 -37.89
C ASP A 979 -15.28 9.48 -37.40
N LEU A 980 -15.57 8.38 -38.11
CA LEU A 980 -15.07 7.05 -37.80
C LEU A 980 -13.71 6.75 -38.47
N ARG A 981 -13.31 7.51 -39.51
CA ARG A 981 -11.95 7.42 -40.11
C ARG A 981 -10.85 7.91 -39.16
N TYR A 982 -11.22 8.70 -38.16
CA TYR A 982 -10.34 9.15 -37.09
C TYR A 982 -10.28 8.18 -35.90
N SER A 983 -11.14 7.16 -35.87
CA SER A 983 -11.12 6.10 -34.88
C SER A 983 -10.18 4.99 -35.37
N PRO A 984 -9.17 4.59 -34.58
CA PRO A 984 -8.26 3.55 -35.01
C PRO A 984 -8.90 2.15 -34.92
N TYR A 985 -10.16 2.00 -34.51
CA TYR A 985 -10.79 0.73 -34.17
C TYR A 985 -11.76 0.22 -35.26
N VAL A 986 -11.48 -0.97 -35.80
CA VAL A 986 -12.45 -1.79 -36.57
C VAL A 986 -13.36 -2.53 -35.57
N PRO A 987 -14.60 -2.93 -35.91
CA PRO A 987 -15.49 -3.68 -35.01
C PRO A 987 -14.83 -4.91 -34.36
N ASP A 988 -15.20 -5.15 -33.10
CA ASP A 988 -14.78 -6.30 -32.30
C ASP A 988 -15.33 -7.60 -32.94
N ILE A 989 -14.45 -8.40 -33.56
CA ILE A 989 -14.80 -9.78 -33.93
C ILE A 989 -14.77 -10.62 -32.65
N LYS A 990 -15.93 -11.10 -32.22
CA LYS A 990 -16.04 -11.94 -31.01
C LYS A 990 -15.69 -13.39 -31.34
N GLY A 991 -14.54 -13.85 -30.85
CA GLY A 991 -14.20 -15.27 -30.81
C GLY A 991 -14.72 -15.91 -29.52
N ILE A 992 -15.51 -16.98 -29.62
CA ILE A 992 -15.98 -17.75 -28.46
C ILE A 992 -15.42 -19.18 -28.59
N ILE A 993 -14.72 -19.62 -27.54
CA ILE A 993 -14.33 -21.02 -27.37
C ILE A 993 -15.31 -21.63 -26.39
N VAL A 994 -15.92 -22.74 -26.80
CA VAL A 994 -16.88 -23.51 -26.00
C VAL A 994 -16.30 -24.88 -25.68
N ASP A 995 -16.54 -25.36 -24.47
CA ASP A 995 -16.38 -26.77 -24.09
C ASP A 995 -17.77 -27.35 -23.80
N GLN A 996 -18.18 -28.39 -24.52
CA GLN A 996 -19.51 -29.00 -24.39
C GLN A 996 -20.67 -27.99 -24.35
N ASN A 997 -20.63 -26.96 -25.22
CA ASN A 997 -21.57 -25.83 -25.30
C ASN A 997 -21.51 -24.81 -24.15
N ILE A 998 -20.58 -24.95 -23.21
CA ILE A 998 -20.30 -23.96 -22.17
C ILE A 998 -19.19 -23.03 -22.68
N PRO A 999 -19.42 -21.71 -22.82
CA PRO A 999 -18.36 -20.79 -23.22
C PRO A 999 -17.27 -20.72 -22.15
N ILE A 1000 -16.09 -21.26 -22.46
CA ILE A 1000 -14.92 -21.25 -21.57
C ILE A 1000 -14.01 -20.04 -21.80
N PHE A 1001 -14.05 -19.45 -22.99
CA PHE A 1001 -13.30 -18.25 -23.33
C PHE A 1001 -14.04 -17.42 -24.36
N SER A 1002 -14.10 -16.10 -24.16
CA SER A 1002 -14.59 -15.15 -25.14
C SER A 1002 -13.57 -14.04 -25.28
N THR A 1003 -13.14 -13.75 -26.51
CA THR A 1003 -12.23 -12.65 -26.80
C THR A 1003 -12.82 -11.76 -27.88
N SER A 1004 -12.43 -10.49 -27.89
CA SER A 1004 -12.69 -9.62 -29.03
C SER A 1004 -11.38 -9.34 -29.76
N LEU A 1005 -11.39 -9.40 -31.08
CA LEU A 1005 -10.22 -9.04 -31.88
C LEU A 1005 -10.07 -7.51 -31.88
N TYR A 1006 -9.00 -7.03 -31.23
CA TYR A 1006 -8.63 -5.62 -31.27
C TYR A 1006 -7.90 -5.32 -32.59
N LEU A 1007 -8.69 -4.98 -33.60
CA LEU A 1007 -8.24 -4.65 -34.93
C LEU A 1007 -7.98 -3.14 -35.03
N LEU A 1008 -6.71 -2.75 -35.26
CA LEU A 1008 -6.35 -1.35 -35.49
C LEU A 1008 -6.16 -1.05 -36.98
N GLY A 1009 -6.77 0.06 -37.41
CA GLY A 1009 -6.72 0.56 -38.78
C GLY A 1009 -7.92 0.13 -39.61
N ILE A 1010 -8.67 1.13 -40.08
CA ILE A 1010 -9.80 0.93 -40.99
C ILE A 1010 -9.34 1.35 -42.39
N PRO A 1011 -9.43 0.46 -43.41
CA PRO A 1011 -9.06 0.84 -44.76
C PRO A 1011 -9.92 1.96 -45.31
N LYS A 1012 -9.35 2.85 -46.14
CA LYS A 1012 -10.11 3.98 -46.70
C LYS A 1012 -11.07 3.58 -47.84
N ILE A 1013 -10.84 2.41 -48.43
CA ILE A 1013 -11.50 1.86 -49.61
C ILE A 1013 -11.73 0.35 -49.42
N HIS A 1014 -12.43 -0.30 -50.36
CA HIS A 1014 -12.60 -1.76 -50.41
C HIS A 1014 -11.25 -2.48 -50.60
N GLU A 1015 -10.44 -2.55 -49.55
CA GLU A 1015 -9.14 -3.20 -49.53
C GLU A 1015 -9.07 -4.26 -48.47
N ASP A 1016 -8.51 -5.41 -48.83
CA ASP A 1016 -8.36 -6.54 -47.94
C ASP A 1016 -7.17 -6.31 -47.01
N GLN A 1017 -7.42 -6.37 -45.71
CA GLN A 1017 -6.42 -6.31 -44.66
C GLN A 1017 -6.39 -7.64 -43.92
N ILE A 1018 -5.19 -8.22 -43.80
CA ILE A 1018 -4.95 -9.41 -42.99
C ILE A 1018 -4.62 -8.99 -41.56
N HIS A 1019 -5.26 -9.64 -40.60
CA HIS A 1019 -4.96 -9.50 -39.20
C HIS A 1019 -4.66 -10.86 -38.57
N ILE A 1020 -3.56 -10.96 -37.82
CA ILE A 1020 -3.17 -12.15 -37.07
C ILE A 1020 -3.14 -11.79 -35.59
N CYS A 1021 -3.91 -12.52 -34.78
CA CYS A 1021 -4.00 -12.36 -33.34
C CYS A 1021 -3.58 -13.64 -32.63
N ARG A 1022 -2.48 -13.59 -31.87
CA ARG A 1022 -1.94 -14.72 -31.11
C ARG A 1022 -2.22 -14.54 -29.62
N TYR A 1023 -2.91 -15.50 -29.03
CA TYR A 1023 -3.34 -15.51 -27.63
C TYR A 1023 -2.53 -16.56 -26.83
N PRO A 1024 -1.47 -16.15 -26.12
CA PRO A 1024 -0.72 -17.05 -25.23
C PRO A 1024 -1.51 -17.27 -23.93
N ASN A 1025 -1.68 -18.53 -23.51
CA ASN A 1025 -2.44 -18.97 -22.33
C ASN A 1025 -3.96 -18.67 -22.41
N ILE A 1026 -4.78 -19.72 -22.58
CA ILE A 1026 -6.25 -19.64 -22.70
C ILE A 1026 -6.92 -19.48 -21.32
N SER A 1027 -6.55 -18.44 -20.57
CA SER A 1027 -7.18 -18.06 -19.28
C SER A 1027 -7.85 -16.67 -19.39
N PRO A 1028 -8.92 -16.38 -18.63
CA PRO A 1028 -9.85 -15.31 -18.98
C PRO A 1028 -9.32 -13.91 -18.61
N LEU A 1029 -9.13 -13.06 -19.62
CA LEU A 1029 -9.12 -11.61 -19.44
C LEU A 1029 -10.50 -11.06 -19.83
N VAL A 1030 -11.49 -11.17 -18.94
CA VAL A 1030 -12.81 -10.57 -19.14
C VAL A 1030 -12.77 -9.11 -18.68
N ARG A 1031 -12.76 -8.17 -19.64
CA ARG A 1031 -13.37 -6.86 -19.46
C ARG A 1031 -14.50 -6.74 -20.47
N LYS A 1032 -15.74 -6.81 -19.96
CA LYS A 1032 -16.96 -6.64 -20.76
C LYS A 1032 -16.99 -5.18 -21.24
N ARG A 1033 -16.69 -4.94 -22.50
CA ARG A 1033 -17.11 -3.73 -23.23
C ARG A 1033 -18.23 -4.16 -24.16
N ASP A 1034 -19.29 -3.36 -24.22
CA ASP A 1034 -20.33 -3.55 -25.22
C ASP A 1034 -19.72 -3.28 -26.60
N PRO A 1035 -19.79 -4.23 -27.55
CA PRO A 1035 -19.20 -4.05 -28.87
C PRO A 1035 -19.94 -2.92 -29.60
N VAL A 1036 -19.19 -1.94 -30.11
CA VAL A 1036 -19.74 -0.95 -31.03
C VAL A 1036 -19.82 -1.62 -32.41
N VAL A 1037 -21.03 -1.94 -32.85
CA VAL A 1037 -21.27 -2.44 -34.21
C VAL A 1037 -21.19 -1.24 -35.15
N ILE A 1038 -20.12 -1.18 -35.96
CA ILE A 1038 -20.02 -0.22 -37.06
C ILE A 1038 -20.54 -0.90 -38.32
N GLU A 1039 -21.61 -0.37 -38.93
CA GLU A 1039 -22.10 -0.84 -40.23
C GLU A 1039 -21.06 -0.53 -41.32
N GLY A 1040 -20.71 -1.53 -42.15
CA GLY A 1040 -19.85 -1.33 -43.33
C GLY A 1040 -18.52 -2.10 -43.36
N VAL A 1041 -18.21 -2.92 -42.35
CA VAL A 1041 -17.03 -3.81 -42.34
C VAL A 1041 -17.42 -5.25 -42.70
N GLN A 1042 -16.71 -5.85 -43.66
CA GLN A 1042 -16.92 -7.21 -44.16
C GLN A 1042 -15.79 -8.14 -43.69
N LEU A 1043 -16.16 -9.23 -43.02
CA LEU A 1043 -15.25 -10.37 -42.80
C LEU A 1043 -15.25 -11.26 -44.05
N LYS A 1044 -14.16 -11.24 -44.83
CA LYS A 1044 -14.05 -12.01 -46.08
C LYS A 1044 -13.58 -13.44 -45.86
N LYS A 1045 -12.58 -13.59 -44.99
CA LYS A 1045 -12.01 -14.89 -44.62
C LYS A 1045 -11.70 -14.90 -43.14
N SER A 1046 -11.81 -16.06 -42.52
CA SER A 1046 -11.36 -16.28 -41.15
C SER A 1046 -10.75 -17.66 -41.06
N GLY A 1047 -9.74 -17.80 -40.22
CA GLY A 1047 -9.14 -19.08 -39.92
C GLY A 1047 -8.65 -19.14 -38.49
N VAL A 1048 -8.64 -20.33 -37.91
CA VAL A 1048 -8.12 -20.58 -36.56
C VAL A 1048 -7.07 -21.69 -36.59
N HIS A 1049 -6.01 -21.52 -35.79
CA HIS A 1049 -4.98 -22.54 -35.58
C HIS A 1049 -4.61 -22.65 -34.09
N LEU A 1050 -4.49 -23.89 -33.59
CA LEU A 1050 -4.03 -24.18 -32.23
C LEU A 1050 -2.52 -24.45 -32.23
N ILE A 1051 -1.82 -23.86 -31.27
CA ILE A 1051 -0.40 -24.12 -31.03
C ILE A 1051 -0.30 -25.08 -29.84
N PHE A 1052 0.31 -26.24 -30.05
CA PHE A 1052 0.62 -27.20 -29.01
C PHE A 1052 2.02 -26.94 -28.42
N GLU A 1053 2.29 -27.56 -27.28
CA GLU A 1053 3.64 -27.66 -26.70
C GLU A 1053 4.62 -28.21 -27.77
N ASP A 1054 5.81 -27.61 -27.85
CA ASP A 1054 6.87 -27.87 -28.84
C ASP A 1054 6.63 -27.36 -30.28
N ASP A 1055 5.45 -26.86 -30.64
CA ASP A 1055 5.15 -26.43 -32.03
C ASP A 1055 5.89 -25.13 -32.45
N ASP A 1056 6.47 -24.38 -31.51
CA ASP A 1056 7.16 -23.09 -31.73
C ASP A 1056 8.45 -22.94 -30.90
N ASP A 1057 8.92 -24.01 -30.28
CA ASP A 1057 10.00 -23.99 -29.28
C ASP A 1057 11.41 -24.27 -29.87
N TYR A 1058 11.52 -24.47 -31.18
CA TYR A 1058 12.78 -24.75 -31.87
C TYR A 1058 13.50 -23.46 -32.33
N ASP A 1059 14.74 -23.26 -31.87
CA ASP A 1059 15.57 -22.07 -32.19
C ASP A 1059 16.62 -22.31 -33.31
N GLY A 1060 16.77 -23.54 -33.85
CA GLY A 1060 17.76 -23.89 -34.87
C GLY A 1060 17.42 -23.43 -36.30
N ASN A 1061 18.27 -23.71 -37.31
CA ASN A 1061 17.94 -23.41 -38.70
C ASN A 1061 16.92 -24.42 -39.25
N GLU A 1062 15.79 -23.95 -39.77
CA GLU A 1062 14.66 -24.77 -40.25
C GLU A 1062 14.52 -24.74 -41.78
N GLU A 1063 15.46 -24.11 -42.50
CA GLU A 1063 15.41 -23.96 -43.96
C GLU A 1063 15.52 -25.29 -44.73
N LEU A 1064 16.04 -26.34 -44.09
CA LEU A 1064 16.22 -27.68 -44.66
C LEU A 1064 15.16 -28.70 -44.17
N LEU A 1065 14.22 -28.27 -43.31
CA LEU A 1065 13.17 -29.13 -42.77
C LEU A 1065 11.95 -29.15 -43.71
N ASP A 1066 11.30 -30.30 -43.78
CA ASP A 1066 10.06 -30.47 -44.54
C ASP A 1066 8.93 -29.62 -43.91
N GLU A 1067 7.95 -29.18 -44.71
CA GLU A 1067 6.89 -28.27 -44.24
C GLU A 1067 6.13 -28.84 -43.03
N SER A 1068 6.04 -30.17 -42.89
CA SER A 1068 5.39 -30.80 -41.73
C SER A 1068 6.17 -30.66 -40.42
N GLU A 1069 7.48 -30.43 -40.48
CA GLU A 1069 8.42 -30.37 -39.34
C GLU A 1069 8.80 -28.94 -38.91
N GLN A 1070 8.43 -27.94 -39.71
CA GLN A 1070 8.68 -26.54 -39.41
C GLN A 1070 7.79 -26.01 -38.27
N SER A 1071 8.35 -25.08 -37.48
CA SER A 1071 7.61 -24.34 -36.46
C SER A 1071 6.48 -23.51 -37.07
N VAL A 1072 5.41 -23.25 -36.29
CA VAL A 1072 4.27 -22.44 -36.74
C VAL A 1072 4.72 -21.03 -37.16
N SER A 1073 5.70 -20.47 -36.46
CA SER A 1073 6.26 -19.16 -36.75
C SER A 1073 7.12 -19.14 -38.02
N LYS A 1074 7.80 -20.24 -38.36
CA LYS A 1074 8.50 -20.41 -39.64
C LYS A 1074 7.52 -20.55 -40.80
N LYS A 1075 6.44 -21.33 -40.65
CA LYS A 1075 5.36 -21.43 -41.65
C LYS A 1075 4.70 -20.08 -41.94
N LEU A 1076 4.48 -19.26 -40.91
CA LEU A 1076 3.98 -17.90 -41.07
C LEU A 1076 4.99 -17.01 -41.82
N ALA A 1077 6.29 -17.13 -41.51
CA ALA A 1077 7.33 -16.39 -42.21
C ALA A 1077 7.39 -16.77 -43.70
N ASP A 1078 7.30 -18.06 -44.02
CA ASP A 1078 7.32 -18.56 -45.40
C ASP A 1078 6.05 -18.15 -46.16
N PHE A 1079 4.89 -18.14 -45.50
CA PHE A 1079 3.64 -17.60 -46.06
C PHE A 1079 3.78 -16.11 -46.43
N PHE A 1080 4.35 -15.29 -45.55
CA PHE A 1080 4.55 -13.87 -45.87
C PHE A 1080 5.64 -13.65 -46.94
N ASN A 1081 6.69 -14.48 -46.95
CA ASN A 1081 7.77 -14.39 -47.93
C ASN A 1081 7.33 -14.80 -49.35
N SER A 1082 6.50 -15.85 -49.45
CA SER A 1082 5.89 -16.33 -50.71
C SER A 1082 4.64 -15.56 -51.13
N TYR A 1083 4.30 -14.49 -50.40
CA TYR A 1083 3.09 -13.71 -50.64
C TYR A 1083 3.22 -12.91 -51.96
N GLU A 1084 2.74 -13.49 -53.05
CA GLU A 1084 2.54 -12.81 -54.32
C GLU A 1084 1.15 -12.14 -54.33
N GLU A 1085 1.12 -10.82 -54.52
CA GLU A 1085 -0.13 -10.12 -54.82
C GLU A 1085 -0.62 -10.53 -56.21
N ASP A 1086 -1.92 -10.77 -56.35
CA ASP A 1086 -2.59 -10.87 -57.66
C ASP A 1086 -2.48 -9.51 -58.34
N ASN A 1087 -1.36 -9.31 -59.03
CA ASN A 1087 -0.94 -8.04 -59.58
C ASN A 1087 -1.66 -7.78 -60.91
N GLN A 1088 -2.98 -7.69 -60.88
CA GLN A 1088 -3.78 -7.19 -62.01
C GLN A 1088 -4.12 -5.71 -61.87
N THR A 1089 -3.16 -4.85 -61.48
CA THR A 1089 -3.22 -3.42 -61.85
C THR A 1089 -1.91 -2.63 -61.79
N TRP A 1090 -0.74 -3.23 -61.57
CA TRP A 1090 0.54 -2.48 -61.62
C TRP A 1090 1.33 -2.65 -62.93
N CYS A 1091 1.06 -3.69 -63.73
CA CYS A 1091 1.75 -3.89 -65.01
C CYS A 1091 1.19 -3.08 -66.19
N LYS A 1092 0.07 -2.34 -66.04
CA LYS A 1092 -0.55 -1.59 -67.15
C LYS A 1092 -0.17 -0.11 -67.24
N ILE A 1093 0.58 0.45 -66.29
CA ILE A 1093 1.07 1.84 -66.39
C ILE A 1093 2.45 1.93 -67.07
N PHE A 1094 3.16 0.79 -67.26
CA PHE A 1094 4.47 0.78 -67.93
C PHE A 1094 4.55 -0.05 -69.24
N LYS A 1095 3.44 -0.62 -69.73
CA LYS A 1095 3.40 -1.34 -71.02
C LYS A 1095 2.16 -0.98 -71.84
N GLY A 1096 2.09 0.29 -72.22
CA GLY A 1096 1.19 0.82 -73.24
C GLY A 1096 1.98 1.45 -74.38
N ILE A 1097 2.72 0.63 -75.14
CA ILE A 1097 3.03 0.83 -76.56
C ILE A 1097 2.94 -0.56 -77.22
N ASN A 1098 2.03 -0.67 -78.20
CA ASN A 1098 1.80 -1.74 -79.19
C ASN A 1098 1.38 -3.12 -78.66
N ASP A 1099 0.49 -3.88 -79.30
CA ASP A 1099 -0.44 -3.67 -80.41
C ASP A 1099 -1.47 -4.81 -80.33
N GLN A 1100 -2.69 -4.51 -80.81
CA GLN A 1100 -3.66 -5.35 -81.53
C GLN A 1100 -3.99 -6.79 -81.04
N GLU A 1101 -5.24 -7.04 -80.58
CA GLU A 1101 -6.40 -7.50 -81.39
C GLU A 1101 -6.45 -9.05 -81.37
N VAL A 1102 -7.51 -9.78 -80.96
CA VAL A 1102 -8.78 -10.07 -81.66
C VAL A 1102 -9.55 -11.17 -80.86
N HIS A 1103 -10.87 -10.98 -80.63
CA HIS A 1103 -11.99 -11.96 -80.45
C HIS A 1103 -11.98 -13.03 -79.32
N GLN A 1104 -13.09 -13.56 -78.77
CA GLN A 1104 -14.55 -13.32 -78.82
C GLN A 1104 -15.23 -14.15 -77.70
N THR A 1105 -16.29 -13.56 -77.11
CA THR A 1105 -17.58 -14.16 -76.70
C THR A 1105 -17.76 -15.22 -75.60
N SER A 1106 -18.66 -14.83 -74.67
CA SER A 1106 -19.81 -15.59 -74.11
C SER A 1106 -19.48 -16.59 -72.99
N ASN A 1107 -20.30 -16.85 -71.98
CA ASN A 1107 -21.72 -16.59 -71.80
C ASN A 1107 -22.10 -16.63 -70.30
N VAL A 1108 -23.28 -16.08 -70.03
CA VAL A 1108 -23.89 -15.73 -68.74
C VAL A 1108 -24.64 -16.92 -68.09
N LYS A 1109 -24.91 -16.77 -66.77
CA LYS A 1109 -25.99 -17.36 -65.93
C LYS A 1109 -25.52 -18.51 -65.03
N LYS A 1110 -25.89 -18.61 -63.74
CA LYS A 1110 -27.15 -18.19 -63.09
C LYS A 1110 -26.98 -18.14 -61.55
N PHE A 1111 -27.77 -17.28 -60.93
CA PHE A 1111 -27.94 -17.03 -59.49
C PHE A 1111 -28.40 -18.26 -58.67
N GLY A 1112 -27.93 -18.31 -57.42
CA GLY A 1112 -28.58 -18.99 -56.30
C GLY A 1112 -28.33 -18.20 -55.01
N LYS A 1113 -29.34 -17.45 -54.55
CA LYS A 1113 -29.37 -16.72 -53.28
C LYS A 1113 -29.46 -17.71 -52.11
N LEU A 1114 -28.76 -17.43 -51.01
CA LEU A 1114 -29.22 -17.81 -49.67
C LEU A 1114 -28.84 -16.73 -48.64
N LYS A 1115 -29.83 -16.50 -47.78
CA LYS A 1115 -30.01 -15.39 -46.84
C LYS A 1115 -29.46 -15.84 -45.49
N LEU A 1116 -28.63 -15.02 -44.84
CA LEU A 1116 -28.13 -15.25 -43.47
C LEU A 1116 -28.93 -14.41 -42.48
N VAL A 1117 -29.20 -15.01 -41.32
CA VAL A 1117 -29.56 -14.33 -40.07
C VAL A 1117 -28.28 -13.98 -39.34
#